data_AF-A0A8H5IRR7-F1
#
_entry.id   AF-A0A8H5IRR7-F1
#
_cell.length_a   1.000
_cell.length_b   1.000
_cell.length_c   1.000
_cell.angle_alpha   90.00
_cell.angle_beta   90.00
_cell.angle_gamma   90.00
#
_symmetry.space_group_name_H-M   'P 1'
#
loop_
_entity.id
_entity.type
_entity.pdbx_description
1 polymer ?
#
loop_
_entity_poly.entity_id
_entity_poly.type
_entity_poly.pdbx_seq_one_letter_code
_entity_poly.pdbx_strand_id
1 'polypeptide(L)'
;MFSSGFFLPALLWLAQEASSHPACKPGMNSNAMTGKAIYVLTNEEANGVLAIPIGQDGTLSKGKVTMTGGAGSVAVNAEGKPATPDALISQSSLTIAGNNIFAVNAGSNNLSMLRVSRSDPTKLQMIGKPVQVPGEFPNTVAASAKNGVVCVGSTGAKAGVSCSSFSRQGLGAMDELRTIDLGQTTPPVGPTNTLSQVLFSEDESMLFTMVKGDPAVNNTGFISVANVEMNNGVATVSKQDARSSPEGTAVLFGSQVIPGTSKVFATDASFGAAILDVDPNSCEATTAAKGAVEGQTATCWVAISPATKSAFVTDVGRNRVVEMSLDDASVVSELDLSCNGDPGLIDLAASGNFLYALSPGNGTTKAAVTVLDVSGGSGSAKMVQHFELAGMASNTAMGMKVILRKVVLGLILRLHYRTFVTTLAWSVCFVFWDFTSPLSTFHLPLTSLLMAHNPDCINCTVCGVVLGGAEDWKADVVALTGPHWPDLSQSPSHLRVASNEVVRYAAKATSNRGSLVIFAEDRKVCPQSACDVNEQSDNPLDRVGTIYGDHWDGWWDEDPVAIPDLSIILIQNLAPAGDAVHRLPNNLNKFRKHVESLPQEVKVLIRSFLAQAPLHLECNYIIPQSMWKQVLLQVPFLWDLDAQAVHDKAVSRDSESQQWDWERITRQVMSPAEISPSEALEDDEGIWSFDKLGLSVPGGFTNRRRIWQILKEMYPNDVGL
;
A
#
# COMPACT_ATOMS: atom_id res chain seq x y z
N MET A 1 23.68 79.47 -19.22
CA MET A 1 23.37 78.22 -19.96
C MET A 1 23.83 77.08 -19.07
N PHE A 2 22.87 76.35 -18.49
CA PHE A 2 23.09 75.46 -17.34
C PHE A 2 23.53 74.04 -17.75
N SER A 3 24.40 73.47 -16.91
CA SER A 3 25.11 72.19 -17.06
C SER A 3 24.26 70.96 -17.43
N SER A 4 24.86 70.12 -18.26
CA SER A 4 24.52 68.72 -18.58
C SER A 4 25.77 67.88 -18.27
N GLY A 5 25.77 66.62 -17.86
CA GLY A 5 24.75 65.60 -17.64
C GLY A 5 25.38 64.45 -16.84
N PHE A 6 24.52 63.66 -16.20
CA PHE A 6 24.81 62.75 -15.10
C PHE A 6 25.23 61.31 -15.51
N PHE A 7 26.17 60.80 -14.70
CA PHE A 7 26.52 59.44 -14.28
C PHE A 7 25.69 58.21 -14.70
N LEU A 8 26.40 57.18 -15.17
CA LEU A 8 26.07 55.75 -15.03
C LEU A 8 26.06 55.33 -13.55
N PRO A 9 25.21 54.35 -13.17
CA PRO A 9 25.70 53.35 -12.22
C PRO A 9 25.34 51.88 -12.54
N ALA A 10 26.26 51.07 -12.03
CA ALA A 10 26.36 49.63 -11.85
C ALA A 10 25.08 48.80 -11.62
N LEU A 11 25.17 47.55 -12.10
CA LEU A 11 24.31 46.41 -11.76
C LEU A 11 24.23 46.18 -10.24
N LEU A 12 23.01 46.02 -9.74
CA LEU A 12 22.68 45.35 -8.48
C LEU A 12 21.63 44.28 -8.78
N TRP A 13 22.02 43.03 -8.58
CA TRP A 13 21.13 41.88 -8.49
C TRP A 13 20.28 42.00 -7.22
N LEU A 14 18.96 42.05 -7.35
CA LEU A 14 18.03 41.81 -6.26
C LEU A 14 17.32 40.49 -6.54
N ALA A 15 17.68 39.46 -5.78
CA ALA A 15 16.85 38.29 -5.60
C ALA A 15 15.61 38.73 -4.80
N GLN A 16 14.43 38.63 -5.41
CA GLN A 16 13.17 38.88 -4.72
C GLN A 16 12.74 37.58 -4.04
N GLU A 17 12.96 37.53 -2.73
CA GLU A 17 12.45 36.49 -1.84
C GLU A 17 10.91 36.49 -1.87
N ALA A 18 10.34 35.29 -1.97
CA ALA A 18 8.91 35.07 -1.83
C ALA A 18 8.46 35.45 -0.41
N SER A 19 7.62 36.48 -0.30
CA SER A 19 6.98 36.89 0.95
C SER A 19 5.95 35.85 1.38
N SER A 20 6.32 34.96 2.31
CA SER A 20 5.38 34.22 3.14
C SER A 20 4.95 35.10 4.32
N HIS A 21 3.67 35.50 4.38
CA HIS A 21 3.13 36.17 5.55
C HIS A 21 3.00 35.20 6.75
N PRO A 22 3.29 35.64 7.99
CA PRO A 22 3.21 34.81 9.18
C PRO A 22 1.86 35.03 9.91
N ALA A 23 1.08 33.99 10.13
CA ALA A 23 0.41 33.71 11.41
C ALA A 23 -0.47 32.44 11.37
N CYS A 24 -0.64 31.85 12.56
CA CYS A 24 -1.50 30.72 12.93
C CYS A 24 -1.05 29.30 12.52
N LYS A 25 -0.07 28.76 13.27
CA LYS A 25 0.05 27.32 13.49
C LYS A 25 -0.68 26.94 14.79
N PRO A 26 -1.85 26.28 14.76
CA PRO A 26 -2.33 25.51 15.89
C PRO A 26 -1.50 24.21 16.00
N GLY A 27 -1.19 23.78 17.22
CA GLY A 27 -0.54 22.49 17.46
C GLY A 27 -1.42 21.35 16.95
N MET A 28 -0.92 20.60 15.97
CA MET A 28 -1.62 19.45 15.38
C MET A 28 -1.41 18.20 16.24
N ASN A 29 -2.52 17.49 16.47
CA ASN A 29 -2.56 16.17 17.08
C ASN A 29 -2.21 15.13 15.99
N SER A 30 -0.99 14.58 16.02
CA SER A 30 -0.38 13.77 14.95
C SER A 30 -0.73 12.26 14.98
N ASN A 31 -1.94 11.91 15.42
CA ASN A 31 -2.32 10.49 15.61
C ASN A 31 -3.00 9.82 14.40
N ALA A 32 -3.22 10.50 13.27
CA ALA A 32 -3.72 9.87 12.05
C ALA A 32 -2.60 9.71 11.02
N MET A 33 -2.44 8.50 10.49
CA MET A 33 -1.42 8.20 9.50
C MET A 33 -1.74 8.80 8.13
N THR A 34 -1.14 9.95 7.83
CA THR A 34 -1.23 10.60 6.52
C THR A 34 -0.58 9.74 5.42
N GLY A 35 -1.19 9.71 4.24
CA GLY A 35 -0.66 9.07 3.03
C GLY A 35 0.71 9.61 2.64
N LYS A 36 1.44 8.89 1.77
CA LYS A 36 2.82 9.29 1.41
C LYS A 36 2.92 10.14 0.14
N ALA A 37 1.97 10.00 -0.78
CA ALA A 37 1.90 10.76 -2.01
C ALA A 37 0.48 10.75 -2.58
N ILE A 38 0.09 11.82 -3.26
CA ILE A 38 -1.05 11.83 -4.18
C ILE A 38 -0.57 11.55 -5.61
N TYR A 39 -1.45 10.97 -6.41
CA TYR A 39 -1.22 10.67 -7.82
C TYR A 39 -2.32 11.30 -8.64
N VAL A 40 -1.94 12.03 -9.69
CA VAL A 40 -2.84 12.76 -10.59
C VAL A 40 -2.53 12.37 -12.03
N LEU A 41 -3.55 12.14 -12.87
CA LEU A 41 -3.37 11.93 -14.30
C LEU A 41 -3.22 13.30 -14.98
N THR A 42 -2.19 13.49 -15.79
CA THR A 42 -2.00 14.77 -16.47
C THR A 42 -2.99 14.95 -17.63
N ASN A 43 -3.43 13.84 -18.24
CA ASN A 43 -4.32 13.78 -19.40
C ASN A 43 -3.86 14.66 -20.58
N GLU A 44 -2.54 14.81 -20.71
CA GLU A 44 -1.90 15.53 -21.82
C GLU A 44 -1.82 14.65 -23.08
N GLU A 45 -1.49 15.23 -24.23
CA GLU A 45 -1.21 14.47 -25.46
C GLU A 45 -0.14 13.38 -25.23
N ALA A 46 0.90 13.70 -24.46
CA ALA A 46 1.79 12.72 -23.85
C ALA A 46 1.36 12.48 -22.40
N ASN A 47 0.50 11.48 -22.19
CA ASN A 47 -0.13 11.29 -20.90
C ASN A 47 0.86 10.77 -19.85
N GLY A 48 0.66 11.20 -18.61
CA GLY A 48 1.55 10.88 -17.49
C GLY A 48 0.80 10.79 -16.18
N VAL A 49 1.42 10.12 -15.21
CA VAL A 49 1.00 10.13 -13.81
C VAL A 49 1.96 11.04 -13.04
N LEU A 50 1.43 12.12 -12.49
CA LEU A 50 2.11 13.02 -11.58
C LEU A 50 2.03 12.48 -10.15
N ALA A 51 3.16 12.05 -9.59
CA ALA A 51 3.28 11.64 -8.19
C ALA A 51 3.79 12.81 -7.35
N ILE A 52 2.98 13.29 -6.40
CA ILE A 52 3.26 14.45 -5.55
C ILE A 52 3.42 13.97 -4.11
N PRO A 53 4.60 14.14 -3.48
CA PRO A 53 4.83 13.70 -2.11
C PRO A 53 4.00 14.49 -1.11
N ILE A 54 3.52 13.79 -0.08
CA ILE A 54 2.81 14.37 1.06
C ILE A 54 3.77 14.46 2.26
N GLY A 55 3.91 15.67 2.81
CA GLY A 55 4.63 15.96 4.04
C GLY A 55 3.93 15.41 5.27
N GLN A 56 4.62 15.39 6.40
CA GLN A 56 4.03 14.90 7.66
C GLN A 56 2.86 15.76 8.15
N ASP A 57 2.85 17.04 7.78
CA ASP A 57 1.80 18.01 8.04
C ASP A 57 0.69 18.00 6.97
N GLY A 58 0.67 16.99 6.09
CA GLY A 58 -0.31 16.85 5.02
C GLY A 58 -0.03 17.71 3.79
N THR A 59 0.89 18.66 3.86
CA THR A 59 1.19 19.57 2.75
C THR A 59 1.92 18.87 1.60
N LEU A 60 1.78 19.42 0.41
CA LEU A 60 2.36 18.94 -0.84
C LEU A 60 3.64 19.69 -1.18
N SER A 61 4.53 19.01 -1.89
CA SER A 61 5.74 19.59 -2.47
C SER A 61 5.98 19.06 -3.87
N LYS A 62 6.98 19.60 -4.58
CA LYS A 62 7.20 19.31 -6.02
C LYS A 62 7.21 17.81 -6.32
N GLY A 63 6.32 17.40 -7.22
CA GLY A 63 6.18 16.02 -7.67
C GLY A 63 7.02 15.67 -8.90
N LYS A 64 6.82 14.46 -9.40
CA LYS A 64 7.44 13.93 -10.62
C LYS A 64 6.40 13.29 -11.52
N VAL A 65 6.48 13.59 -12.81
CA VAL A 65 5.64 12.96 -13.84
C VAL A 65 6.35 11.71 -14.35
N THR A 66 5.62 10.60 -14.43
CA THR A 66 6.05 9.38 -15.13
C THR A 66 5.10 9.11 -16.27
N MET A 67 5.63 8.98 -17.48
CA MET A 67 4.82 8.81 -18.69
C MET A 67 4.11 7.46 -18.70
N THR A 68 2.86 7.45 -19.13
CA THR A 68 2.06 6.22 -19.27
C THR A 68 2.37 5.48 -20.56
N GLY A 69 2.99 6.14 -21.54
CA GLY A 69 3.19 5.62 -22.89
C GLY A 69 1.95 5.68 -23.79
N GLY A 70 0.86 6.31 -23.31
CA GLY A 70 -0.34 6.60 -24.10
C GLY A 70 -0.63 8.09 -24.19
N ALA A 71 -1.77 8.42 -24.78
CA ALA A 71 -2.25 9.79 -24.99
C ALA A 71 -3.55 10.09 -24.24
N GLY A 72 -3.64 11.29 -23.69
CA GLY A 72 -4.85 11.85 -23.10
C GLY A 72 -5.83 12.33 -24.18
N SER A 73 -7.03 12.71 -23.76
CA SER A 73 -8.04 13.30 -24.65
C SER A 73 -9.04 14.13 -23.86
N VAL A 74 -9.81 14.95 -24.58
CA VAL A 74 -10.82 15.83 -24.00
C VAL A 74 -12.17 15.51 -24.65
N ALA A 75 -13.20 15.35 -23.83
CA ALA A 75 -14.59 15.24 -24.28
C ALA A 75 -15.03 16.55 -24.94
N VAL A 76 -16.17 16.56 -25.61
CA VAL A 76 -16.74 17.78 -26.19
C VAL A 76 -18.07 18.14 -25.56
N ASN A 77 -18.42 19.41 -25.61
CA ASN A 77 -19.73 19.90 -25.20
C ASN A 77 -20.75 19.79 -26.36
N ALA A 78 -21.99 20.24 -26.13
CA ALA A 78 -23.05 20.19 -27.14
C ALA A 78 -22.73 20.98 -28.44
N GLU A 79 -21.84 21.98 -28.38
CA GLU A 79 -21.37 22.73 -29.54
C GLU A 79 -20.14 22.11 -30.23
N GLY A 80 -19.69 20.94 -29.78
CA GLY A 80 -18.50 20.25 -30.30
C GLY A 80 -17.17 20.88 -29.88
N LYS A 81 -17.17 21.75 -28.85
CA LYS A 81 -15.96 22.38 -28.30
C LYS A 81 -15.41 21.54 -27.13
N PRO A 82 -14.09 21.61 -26.84
CA PRO A 82 -13.51 20.89 -25.70
C PRO A 82 -14.23 21.18 -24.38
N ALA A 83 -14.64 20.12 -23.69
CA ALA A 83 -15.34 20.17 -22.41
C ALA A 83 -14.35 20.23 -21.24
N THR A 84 -13.59 21.31 -21.14
CA THR A 84 -12.78 21.63 -19.94
C THR A 84 -13.63 22.45 -18.96
N PRO A 85 -13.41 22.37 -17.64
CA PRO A 85 -12.27 21.75 -16.96
C PRO A 85 -12.36 20.22 -16.72
N ASP A 86 -13.51 19.59 -16.94
CA ASP A 86 -13.72 18.15 -16.73
C ASP A 86 -13.48 17.33 -18.01
N ALA A 87 -12.21 17.17 -18.38
CA ALA A 87 -11.83 16.66 -19.70
C ALA A 87 -12.28 15.20 -19.99
N LEU A 88 -12.42 14.35 -18.97
CA LEU A 88 -12.85 12.95 -19.10
C LEU A 88 -14.25 12.67 -18.54
N ILE A 89 -14.95 13.70 -18.03
CA ILE A 89 -16.36 13.63 -17.60
C ILE A 89 -16.64 12.47 -16.62
N SER A 90 -15.69 12.16 -15.74
CA SER A 90 -15.74 10.95 -14.91
C SER A 90 -14.92 11.08 -13.64
N GLN A 91 -15.19 10.17 -12.70
CA GLN A 91 -14.34 9.93 -11.54
C GLN A 91 -13.48 8.68 -11.75
N SER A 92 -12.29 8.66 -11.14
CA SER A 92 -11.37 7.51 -11.14
C SER A 92 -10.74 7.19 -12.51
N SER A 93 -10.27 8.21 -13.24
CA SER A 93 -9.44 8.03 -14.45
C SER A 93 -8.06 7.40 -14.14
N LEU A 94 -7.69 7.36 -12.86
CA LEU A 94 -6.64 6.50 -12.34
C LEU A 94 -7.08 5.83 -11.03
N THR A 95 -6.58 4.64 -10.78
CA THR A 95 -6.83 3.90 -9.54
C THR A 95 -5.59 3.18 -9.02
N ILE A 96 -5.64 2.72 -7.77
CA ILE A 96 -4.55 2.02 -7.10
C ILE A 96 -5.05 0.67 -6.59
N ALA A 97 -4.32 -0.41 -6.90
CA ALA A 97 -4.47 -1.71 -6.24
C ALA A 97 -3.11 -2.24 -5.79
N GLY A 98 -2.96 -2.43 -4.47
CA GLY A 98 -1.66 -2.73 -3.86
C GLY A 98 -0.65 -1.59 -4.09
N ASN A 99 0.48 -1.90 -4.73
CA ASN A 99 1.50 -0.92 -5.13
C ASN A 99 1.44 -0.56 -6.62
N ASN A 100 0.35 -0.89 -7.30
CA ASN A 100 0.18 -0.64 -8.72
C ASN A 100 -0.83 0.48 -8.95
N ILE A 101 -0.48 1.40 -9.84
CA ILE A 101 -1.35 2.45 -10.37
C ILE A 101 -1.79 2.00 -11.76
N PHE A 102 -3.09 2.13 -12.03
CA PHE A 102 -3.68 1.93 -13.35
C PHE A 102 -4.17 3.27 -13.85
N ALA A 103 -3.79 3.64 -15.06
CA ALA A 103 -4.06 4.95 -15.65
C ALA A 103 -4.64 4.79 -17.05
N VAL A 104 -5.81 5.39 -17.29
CA VAL A 104 -6.45 5.38 -18.61
C VAL A 104 -5.77 6.36 -19.55
N ASN A 105 -5.70 6.02 -20.83
CA ASN A 105 -5.20 6.90 -21.89
C ASN A 105 -6.28 7.09 -22.95
N ALA A 106 -7.18 8.04 -22.69
CA ALA A 106 -8.40 8.25 -23.46
C ALA A 106 -8.16 8.48 -24.97
N GLY A 107 -7.09 9.19 -25.34
CA GLY A 107 -6.79 9.50 -26.74
C GLY A 107 -6.16 8.36 -27.53
N SER A 108 -5.67 7.34 -26.83
CA SER A 108 -4.99 6.18 -27.44
C SER A 108 -5.66 4.84 -27.12
N ASN A 109 -6.86 4.88 -26.52
CA ASN A 109 -7.70 3.74 -26.15
C ASN A 109 -6.91 2.60 -25.48
N ASN A 110 -6.05 2.92 -24.52
CA ASN A 110 -5.28 1.91 -23.80
C ASN A 110 -5.19 2.21 -22.30
N LEU A 111 -4.81 1.19 -21.54
CA LEU A 111 -4.56 1.23 -20.11
C LEU A 111 -3.07 1.00 -19.82
N SER A 112 -2.51 1.81 -18.94
CA SER A 112 -1.14 1.65 -18.46
C SER A 112 -1.10 1.19 -17.01
N MET A 113 -0.12 0.36 -16.67
CA MET A 113 0.17 -0.06 -15.31
C MET A 113 1.54 0.45 -14.88
N LEU A 114 1.58 1.11 -13.72
CA LEU A 114 2.81 1.61 -13.10
C LEU A 114 2.95 1.01 -11.71
N ARG A 115 4.18 0.73 -11.30
CA ARG A 115 4.50 0.29 -9.94
C ARG A 115 5.08 1.44 -9.14
N VAL A 116 4.53 1.65 -7.95
CA VAL A 116 5.03 2.58 -6.95
C VAL A 116 6.23 1.95 -6.23
N SER A 117 7.36 2.67 -6.16
CA SER A 117 8.49 2.23 -5.36
C SER A 117 8.15 2.20 -3.87
N ARG A 118 8.53 1.11 -3.20
CA ARG A 118 8.27 0.91 -1.76
C ARG A 118 9.05 1.92 -0.89
N SER A 119 10.25 2.31 -1.33
CA SER A 119 11.13 3.24 -0.61
C SER A 119 10.88 4.71 -0.92
N ASP A 120 10.35 5.01 -2.11
CA ASP A 120 10.07 6.37 -2.56
C ASP A 120 8.76 6.39 -3.36
N PRO A 121 7.65 6.84 -2.76
CA PRO A 121 6.33 6.83 -3.40
C PRO A 121 6.24 7.76 -4.61
N THR A 122 7.22 8.65 -4.83
CA THR A 122 7.27 9.53 -6.02
C THR A 122 7.96 8.90 -7.21
N LYS A 123 8.60 7.74 -7.03
CA LYS A 123 9.25 6.99 -8.10
C LYS A 123 8.30 5.91 -8.61
N LEU A 124 7.77 6.16 -9.82
CA LEU A 124 6.94 5.21 -10.53
C LEU A 124 7.74 4.52 -11.63
N GLN A 125 7.41 3.26 -11.90
CA GLN A 125 7.98 2.48 -12.98
C GLN A 125 6.86 1.90 -13.84
N MET A 126 6.86 2.16 -15.14
CA MET A 126 5.99 1.46 -16.09
C MET A 126 6.26 -0.05 -16.06
N ILE A 127 5.18 -0.84 -15.96
CA ILE A 127 5.23 -2.30 -16.00
C ILE A 127 4.60 -2.77 -17.30
N GLY A 128 5.41 -3.37 -18.16
CA GLY A 128 4.98 -3.79 -19.50
C GLY A 128 4.68 -2.60 -20.42
N LYS A 129 3.98 -2.89 -21.53
CA LYS A 129 3.46 -1.90 -22.47
C LYS A 129 2.00 -1.61 -22.17
N PRO A 130 1.47 -0.42 -22.54
CA PRO A 130 0.03 -0.16 -22.45
C PRO A 130 -0.78 -1.20 -23.22
N VAL A 131 -1.91 -1.64 -22.66
CA VAL A 131 -2.79 -2.65 -23.25
C VAL A 131 -4.00 -1.97 -23.86
N GLN A 132 -4.33 -2.34 -25.10
CA GLN A 132 -5.49 -1.80 -25.82
C GLN A 132 -6.80 -2.17 -25.13
N VAL A 133 -7.65 -1.17 -24.95
CA VAL A 133 -9.01 -1.31 -24.44
C VAL A 133 -9.94 -1.44 -25.65
N PRO A 134 -10.84 -2.44 -25.71
CA PRO A 134 -11.76 -2.60 -26.84
C PRO A 134 -12.76 -1.45 -27.01
N GLY A 135 -13.09 -0.75 -25.91
CA GLY A 135 -13.91 0.45 -25.91
C GLY A 135 -13.14 1.69 -26.35
N GLU A 136 -13.88 2.73 -26.73
CA GLU A 136 -13.32 4.01 -27.16
C GLU A 136 -13.47 5.08 -26.09
N PHE A 137 -12.48 5.95 -25.95
CA PHE A 137 -12.42 6.98 -24.91
C PHE A 137 -12.55 6.37 -23.49
N PRO A 138 -11.59 5.52 -23.05
CA PRO A 138 -11.56 5.04 -21.67
C PRO A 138 -11.38 6.21 -20.71
N ASN A 139 -12.34 6.39 -19.80
CA ASN A 139 -12.39 7.53 -18.91
C ASN A 139 -12.31 7.17 -17.42
N THR A 140 -12.59 5.93 -17.05
CA THR A 140 -12.56 5.48 -15.65
C THR A 140 -11.98 4.07 -15.52
N VAL A 141 -11.36 3.76 -14.38
CA VAL A 141 -10.74 2.48 -14.08
C VAL A 141 -10.94 2.09 -12.62
N ALA A 142 -11.21 0.80 -12.40
CA ALA A 142 -11.29 0.14 -11.10
C ALA A 142 -10.36 -1.07 -11.08
N ALA A 143 -9.74 -1.34 -9.94
CA ALA A 143 -8.87 -2.49 -9.79
C ALA A 143 -9.15 -3.19 -8.46
N SER A 144 -9.23 -4.51 -8.51
CA SER A 144 -9.43 -5.42 -7.40
C SER A 144 -8.09 -6.06 -7.05
N ALA A 145 -7.55 -5.71 -5.88
CA ALA A 145 -6.27 -6.25 -5.43
C ALA A 145 -6.40 -7.72 -5.01
N LYS A 146 -7.57 -8.11 -4.49
CA LYS A 146 -7.89 -9.48 -4.05
C LYS A 146 -7.98 -10.42 -5.23
N ASN A 147 -8.67 -10.01 -6.29
CA ASN A 147 -8.93 -10.87 -7.45
C ASN A 147 -7.88 -10.74 -8.55
N GLY A 148 -6.98 -9.75 -8.48
CA GLY A 148 -5.99 -9.49 -9.53
C GLY A 148 -6.63 -9.05 -10.85
N VAL A 149 -7.78 -8.37 -10.79
CA VAL A 149 -8.57 -7.91 -11.95
C VAL A 149 -8.61 -6.39 -11.99
N VAL A 150 -8.44 -5.81 -13.18
CA VAL A 150 -8.64 -4.38 -13.45
C VAL A 150 -9.68 -4.22 -14.55
N CYS A 151 -10.62 -3.31 -14.37
CA CYS A 151 -11.72 -3.03 -15.30
C CYS A 151 -11.72 -1.57 -15.70
N VAL A 152 -11.91 -1.32 -16.99
CA VAL A 152 -11.90 0.00 -17.61
C VAL A 152 -13.28 0.28 -18.18
N GLY A 153 -13.85 1.42 -17.80
CA GLY A 153 -15.04 1.98 -18.42
C GLY A 153 -14.66 2.91 -19.57
N SER A 154 -15.38 2.76 -20.67
CA SER A 154 -15.25 3.56 -21.89
C SER A 154 -16.60 4.17 -22.26
N THR A 155 -16.59 5.42 -22.72
CA THR A 155 -17.83 6.17 -22.98
C THR A 155 -18.00 6.71 -24.40
N GLY A 156 -17.00 6.55 -25.28
CA GLY A 156 -17.07 7.02 -26.67
C GLY A 156 -18.08 6.22 -27.51
N ALA A 157 -17.93 6.25 -28.84
CA ALA A 157 -18.81 5.54 -29.77
C ALA A 157 -18.89 4.02 -29.51
N LYS A 158 -17.85 3.44 -28.90
CA LYS A 158 -17.87 2.09 -28.33
C LYS A 158 -17.82 2.16 -26.81
N ALA A 159 -18.98 2.37 -26.21
CA ALA A 159 -19.13 2.45 -24.77
C ALA A 159 -19.34 1.07 -24.12
N GLY A 160 -18.85 0.93 -22.90
CA GLY A 160 -18.95 -0.32 -22.14
C GLY A 160 -17.79 -0.52 -21.18
N VAL A 161 -17.72 -1.71 -20.61
CA VAL A 161 -16.70 -2.11 -19.64
C VAL A 161 -15.94 -3.33 -20.12
N SER A 162 -14.61 -3.27 -20.06
CA SER A 162 -13.74 -4.41 -20.35
C SER A 162 -12.73 -4.57 -19.21
N CYS A 163 -12.36 -5.80 -18.91
CA CYS A 163 -11.50 -6.15 -17.80
C CYS A 163 -10.27 -6.93 -18.27
N SER A 164 -9.21 -6.87 -17.49
CA SER A 164 -7.99 -7.64 -17.68
C SER A 164 -7.51 -8.16 -16.33
N SER A 165 -6.81 -9.28 -16.34
CA SER A 165 -5.97 -9.65 -15.21
C SER A 165 -4.75 -8.73 -15.11
N PHE A 166 -4.17 -8.62 -13.93
CA PHE A 166 -2.88 -7.98 -13.73
C PHE A 166 -2.01 -8.75 -12.74
N SER A 167 -0.70 -8.66 -12.94
CA SER A 167 0.30 -9.36 -12.12
C SER A 167 1.57 -8.52 -12.01
N ARG A 168 2.61 -9.06 -11.38
CA ARG A 168 3.93 -8.40 -11.33
C ARG A 168 4.55 -8.22 -12.71
N GLN A 169 4.14 -9.05 -13.67
CA GLN A 169 4.60 -9.05 -15.06
C GLN A 169 3.88 -7.98 -15.90
N GLY A 170 2.78 -7.40 -15.41
CA GLY A 170 2.00 -6.37 -16.08
C GLY A 170 0.54 -6.76 -16.28
N LEU A 171 -0.10 -6.05 -17.20
CA LEU A 171 -1.47 -6.29 -17.64
C LEU A 171 -1.54 -7.49 -18.59
N GLY A 172 -2.57 -8.31 -18.43
CA GLY A 172 -3.01 -9.27 -19.45
C GLY A 172 -3.67 -8.58 -20.64
N ALA A 173 -4.21 -9.37 -21.57
CA ALA A 173 -5.09 -8.83 -22.60
C ALA A 173 -6.45 -8.47 -21.99
N MET A 174 -7.04 -7.39 -22.48
CA MET A 174 -8.42 -7.03 -22.15
C MET A 174 -9.39 -8.08 -22.72
N ASP A 175 -10.42 -8.41 -21.95
CA ASP A 175 -11.50 -9.29 -22.36
C ASP A 175 -12.52 -8.59 -23.27
N GLU A 176 -13.60 -9.26 -23.62
CA GLU A 176 -14.66 -8.68 -24.44
C GLU A 176 -15.33 -7.46 -23.78
N LEU A 177 -15.75 -6.50 -24.62
CA LEU A 177 -16.48 -5.33 -24.16
C LEU A 177 -17.90 -5.72 -23.71
N ARG A 178 -18.23 -5.44 -22.45
CA ARG A 178 -19.61 -5.43 -21.94
C ARG A 178 -20.27 -4.15 -22.43
N THR A 179 -20.87 -4.22 -23.61
CA THR A 179 -21.37 -3.04 -24.31
C THR A 179 -22.51 -2.36 -23.55
N ILE A 180 -22.44 -1.03 -23.53
CA ILE A 180 -23.51 -0.16 -23.08
C ILE A 180 -23.85 0.75 -24.27
N ASP A 181 -25.06 0.62 -24.81
CA ASP A 181 -25.49 1.43 -25.94
C ASP A 181 -25.90 2.84 -25.47
N LEU A 182 -24.99 3.80 -25.65
CA LEU A 182 -25.19 5.20 -25.30
C LEU A 182 -25.45 6.09 -26.52
N GLY A 183 -25.27 5.58 -27.74
CA GLY A 183 -25.34 6.38 -28.97
C GLY A 183 -24.35 7.55 -29.02
N GLN A 184 -23.20 7.44 -28.36
CA GLN A 184 -22.18 8.49 -28.24
C GLN A 184 -21.27 8.61 -29.48
N THR A 185 -20.53 9.72 -29.56
CA THR A 185 -19.42 9.92 -30.51
C THR A 185 -18.06 9.66 -29.86
N THR A 186 -16.98 9.66 -30.64
CA THR A 186 -15.60 9.72 -30.12
C THR A 186 -14.90 10.94 -30.73
N PRO A 187 -14.52 11.98 -29.95
CA PRO A 187 -14.76 12.13 -28.51
C PRO A 187 -16.25 12.17 -28.12
N PRO A 188 -16.62 11.79 -26.90
CA PRO A 188 -18.00 11.81 -26.41
C PRO A 188 -18.50 13.24 -26.18
N VAL A 189 -19.81 13.43 -26.34
CA VAL A 189 -20.52 14.66 -25.97
C VAL A 189 -21.02 14.51 -24.53
N GLY A 190 -20.56 15.37 -23.62
CA GLY A 190 -20.86 15.25 -22.19
C GLY A 190 -21.15 16.58 -21.49
N PRO A 191 -21.45 16.55 -20.17
CA PRO A 191 -21.25 15.40 -19.28
C PRO A 191 -22.43 14.42 -19.16
N THR A 192 -23.62 14.72 -19.68
CA THR A 192 -24.77 13.80 -19.64
C THR A 192 -24.59 12.60 -20.58
N ASN A 193 -25.42 11.56 -20.43
CA ASN A 193 -25.45 10.38 -21.31
C ASN A 193 -24.08 9.70 -21.51
N THR A 194 -23.29 9.58 -20.44
CA THR A 194 -21.93 9.02 -20.47
C THR A 194 -21.65 8.17 -19.24
N LEU A 195 -20.70 7.23 -19.35
CA LEU A 195 -20.23 6.42 -18.23
C LEU A 195 -19.43 7.30 -17.27
N SER A 196 -19.80 7.34 -15.99
CA SER A 196 -19.19 8.25 -14.99
C SER A 196 -18.15 7.59 -14.12
N GLN A 197 -18.32 6.33 -13.73
CA GLN A 197 -17.35 5.62 -12.91
C GLN A 197 -17.55 4.11 -12.95
N VAL A 198 -16.44 3.35 -12.92
CA VAL A 198 -16.42 1.94 -12.49
C VAL A 198 -15.77 1.84 -11.10
N LEU A 199 -16.29 0.95 -10.25
CA LEU A 199 -15.74 0.67 -8.92
C LEU A 199 -16.14 -0.72 -8.44
N PHE A 200 -15.30 -1.37 -7.64
CA PHE A 200 -15.65 -2.64 -6.99
C PHE A 200 -16.40 -2.39 -5.68
N SER A 201 -17.25 -3.35 -5.29
CA SER A 201 -17.77 -3.46 -3.92
C SER A 201 -16.61 -3.62 -2.91
N GLU A 202 -16.88 -3.35 -1.62
CA GLU A 202 -15.82 -3.37 -0.60
C GLU A 202 -15.17 -4.74 -0.42
N ASP A 203 -15.94 -5.81 -0.59
CA ASP A 203 -15.46 -7.20 -0.56
C ASP A 203 -14.88 -7.69 -1.90
N GLU A 204 -14.89 -6.80 -2.90
CA GLU A 204 -14.48 -7.00 -4.28
C GLU A 204 -15.24 -8.15 -4.99
N SER A 205 -16.47 -8.47 -4.55
CA SER A 205 -17.31 -9.52 -5.16
C SER A 205 -18.18 -9.02 -6.32
N MET A 206 -18.38 -7.71 -6.46
CA MET A 206 -19.18 -7.09 -7.51
C MET A 206 -18.45 -5.92 -8.14
N LEU A 207 -18.68 -5.70 -9.43
CA LEU A 207 -18.28 -4.49 -10.16
C LEU A 207 -19.51 -3.62 -10.39
N PHE A 208 -19.44 -2.38 -9.94
CA PHE A 208 -20.44 -1.34 -10.17
C PHE A 208 -20.00 -0.43 -11.30
N THR A 209 -20.92 -0.09 -12.19
CA THR A 209 -20.74 0.85 -13.29
C THR A 209 -21.83 1.89 -13.25
N MET A 210 -21.46 3.15 -13.06
CA MET A 210 -22.38 4.28 -13.03
C MET A 210 -22.49 4.90 -14.43
N VAL A 211 -23.72 5.16 -14.87
CA VAL A 211 -24.03 5.78 -16.15
C VAL A 211 -24.96 6.97 -15.92
N LYS A 212 -24.55 8.15 -16.40
CA LYS A 212 -25.32 9.38 -16.30
C LYS A 212 -26.46 9.38 -17.29
N GLY A 213 -27.63 9.82 -16.84
CA GLY A 213 -28.75 10.13 -17.72
C GLY A 213 -28.57 11.45 -18.45
N ASP A 214 -29.63 11.84 -19.16
CA ASP A 214 -29.83 13.16 -19.72
C ASP A 214 -31.30 13.58 -19.51
N PRO A 215 -31.58 14.30 -18.41
CA PRO A 215 -32.94 14.73 -18.09
C PRO A 215 -33.58 15.62 -19.17
N ALA A 216 -32.77 16.34 -19.97
CA ALA A 216 -33.29 17.25 -21.00
C ALA A 216 -33.96 16.49 -22.16
N VAL A 217 -33.60 15.22 -22.37
CA VAL A 217 -34.19 14.34 -23.39
C VAL A 217 -34.90 13.13 -22.77
N ASN A 218 -35.27 13.22 -21.49
CA ASN A 218 -35.97 12.17 -20.75
C ASN A 218 -35.23 10.81 -20.76
N ASN A 219 -33.91 10.85 -20.69
CA ASN A 219 -33.05 9.69 -20.53
C ASN A 219 -32.62 9.58 -19.06
N THR A 220 -32.97 8.48 -18.39
CA THR A 220 -32.63 8.28 -16.98
C THR A 220 -31.31 7.51 -16.87
N GLY A 221 -30.43 7.98 -15.98
CA GLY A 221 -29.20 7.26 -15.66
C GLY A 221 -29.48 5.92 -14.97
N PHE A 222 -28.45 5.10 -14.85
CA PHE A 222 -28.54 3.81 -14.19
C PHE A 222 -27.21 3.39 -13.58
N ILE A 223 -27.30 2.44 -12.67
CA ILE A 223 -26.18 1.64 -12.20
C ILE A 223 -26.28 0.25 -12.81
N SER A 224 -25.16 -0.26 -13.30
CA SER A 224 -24.97 -1.62 -13.78
C SER A 224 -24.11 -2.37 -12.76
N VAL A 225 -24.54 -3.56 -12.35
CA VAL A 225 -23.89 -4.40 -11.34
C VAL A 225 -23.61 -5.76 -11.96
N ALA A 226 -22.33 -6.14 -11.99
CA ALA A 226 -21.87 -7.44 -12.49
C ALA A 226 -21.09 -8.18 -11.41
N ASN A 227 -21.35 -9.48 -11.25
CA ASN A 227 -20.63 -10.31 -10.27
C ASN A 227 -19.19 -10.58 -10.71
N VAL A 228 -18.30 -10.72 -9.73
CA VAL A 228 -16.97 -11.31 -9.91
C VAL A 228 -17.09 -12.80 -9.66
N GLU A 229 -16.86 -13.58 -10.70
CA GLU A 229 -16.99 -15.03 -10.71
C GLU A 229 -15.61 -15.68 -10.68
N MET A 230 -15.51 -16.81 -9.97
CA MET A 230 -14.29 -17.63 -9.96
C MET A 230 -14.44 -18.78 -10.94
N ASN A 231 -13.68 -18.74 -12.03
CA ASN A 231 -13.67 -19.76 -13.07
C ASN A 231 -12.30 -20.48 -13.06
N ASN A 232 -12.27 -21.76 -12.66
CA ASN A 232 -11.03 -22.55 -12.52
C ASN A 232 -9.94 -21.86 -11.68
N GLY A 233 -10.33 -21.18 -10.59
CA GLY A 233 -9.40 -20.44 -9.73
C GLY A 233 -8.95 -19.08 -10.28
N VAL A 234 -9.46 -18.65 -11.43
CA VAL A 234 -9.22 -17.33 -12.02
C VAL A 234 -10.47 -16.47 -11.85
N ALA A 235 -10.30 -15.29 -11.25
CA ALA A 235 -11.39 -14.34 -11.11
C ALA A 235 -11.68 -13.63 -12.44
N THR A 236 -12.96 -13.51 -12.78
CA THR A 236 -13.44 -12.83 -13.99
C THR A 236 -14.73 -12.07 -13.67
N VAL A 237 -14.94 -10.90 -14.27
CA VAL A 237 -16.21 -10.19 -14.13
C VAL A 237 -17.23 -10.80 -15.10
N SER A 238 -18.43 -11.07 -14.62
CA SER A 238 -19.52 -11.62 -15.40
C SER A 238 -19.80 -10.79 -16.66
N LYS A 239 -20.24 -11.45 -17.73
CA LYS A 239 -20.72 -10.77 -18.95
C LYS A 239 -22.15 -10.26 -18.79
N GLN A 240 -22.88 -10.75 -17.80
CA GLN A 240 -24.24 -10.32 -17.49
C GLN A 240 -24.22 -9.32 -16.34
N ASP A 241 -25.05 -8.30 -16.44
CA ASP A 241 -25.22 -7.28 -15.43
C ASP A 241 -26.70 -7.06 -15.10
N ALA A 242 -26.99 -6.76 -13.84
CA ALA A 242 -28.26 -6.19 -13.44
C ALA A 242 -28.20 -4.68 -13.59
N ARG A 243 -29.19 -4.08 -14.24
CA ARG A 243 -29.28 -2.62 -14.42
C ARG A 243 -30.46 -2.09 -13.64
N SER A 244 -30.22 -1.08 -12.81
CA SER A 244 -31.24 -0.42 -12.02
C SER A 244 -31.13 1.09 -12.20
N SER A 245 -32.26 1.79 -12.21
CA SER A 245 -32.34 3.25 -12.13
C SER A 245 -32.93 3.63 -10.77
N PRO A 246 -32.10 3.77 -9.71
CA PRO A 246 -32.59 4.06 -8.37
C PRO A 246 -33.50 5.28 -8.33
N GLU A 247 -34.63 5.18 -7.62
CA GLU A 247 -35.68 6.19 -7.64
C GLU A 247 -35.15 7.58 -7.24
N GLY A 248 -35.46 8.57 -8.06
CA GLY A 248 -35.11 9.97 -7.83
C GLY A 248 -33.62 10.28 -8.01
N THR A 249 -32.87 9.41 -8.70
CA THR A 249 -31.57 9.70 -9.30
C THR A 249 -31.72 10.01 -10.79
N ALA A 250 -30.76 10.71 -11.36
CA ALA A 250 -30.78 11.14 -12.77
C ALA A 250 -29.38 11.19 -13.39
N VAL A 251 -28.44 11.88 -12.74
CA VAL A 251 -27.10 12.18 -13.29
C VAL A 251 -26.01 11.70 -12.33
N LEU A 252 -26.03 10.40 -12.02
CA LEU A 252 -25.07 9.73 -11.14
C LEU A 252 -23.63 9.90 -11.64
N PHE A 253 -22.78 10.58 -10.87
CA PHE A 253 -21.40 10.88 -11.27
C PHE A 253 -20.39 10.11 -10.42
N GLY A 254 -19.88 10.73 -9.36
CA GLY A 254 -18.78 10.24 -8.56
C GLY A 254 -19.34 9.37 -7.44
N SER A 255 -18.74 8.21 -7.26
CA SER A 255 -19.21 7.19 -6.35
C SER A 255 -18.08 6.61 -5.52
N GLN A 256 -18.37 6.28 -4.27
CA GLN A 256 -17.48 5.55 -3.39
C GLN A 256 -18.29 4.62 -2.48
N VAL A 257 -17.81 3.39 -2.31
CA VAL A 257 -18.41 2.43 -1.36
C VAL A 257 -18.26 2.96 0.05
N ILE A 258 -19.34 2.93 0.83
CA ILE A 258 -19.35 3.34 2.24
C ILE A 258 -18.67 2.24 3.06
N PRO A 259 -17.53 2.53 3.74
CA PRO A 259 -16.76 1.51 4.43
C PRO A 259 -17.55 0.74 5.48
N GLY A 260 -17.36 -0.57 5.53
CA GLY A 260 -18.08 -1.52 6.38
C GLY A 260 -19.49 -1.86 5.91
N THR A 261 -19.89 -1.55 4.68
CA THR A 261 -21.27 -1.73 4.20
C THR A 261 -21.35 -2.20 2.74
N SER A 262 -22.55 -2.59 2.29
CA SER A 262 -22.87 -2.84 0.87
C SER A 262 -23.35 -1.58 0.12
N LYS A 263 -23.31 -0.41 0.78
CA LYS A 263 -23.90 0.83 0.26
C LYS A 263 -22.88 1.66 -0.50
N VAL A 264 -23.35 2.44 -1.46
CA VAL A 264 -22.54 3.35 -2.26
C VAL A 264 -23.01 4.77 -2.03
N PHE A 265 -22.11 5.65 -1.61
CA PHE A 265 -22.35 7.09 -1.66
C PHE A 265 -22.07 7.55 -3.09
N ALA A 266 -23.08 8.10 -3.76
CA ALA A 266 -22.99 8.58 -5.13
C ALA A 266 -23.47 10.03 -5.23
N THR A 267 -22.70 10.88 -5.88
CA THR A 267 -23.15 12.22 -6.25
C THR A 267 -24.09 12.14 -7.43
N ASP A 268 -25.03 13.09 -7.47
CA ASP A 268 -25.92 13.30 -8.59
C ASP A 268 -25.89 14.79 -8.96
N ALA A 269 -25.41 15.09 -10.16
CA ALA A 269 -25.22 16.47 -10.61
C ALA A 269 -26.54 17.27 -10.71
N SER A 270 -27.70 16.60 -10.63
CA SER A 270 -29.03 17.25 -10.67
C SER A 270 -29.57 17.73 -9.32
N PHE A 271 -29.07 17.21 -8.18
CA PHE A 271 -29.54 17.68 -6.87
C PHE A 271 -28.49 17.66 -5.73
N GLY A 272 -27.44 16.84 -5.79
CA GLY A 272 -26.48 16.71 -4.69
C GLY A 272 -25.88 15.32 -4.60
N ALA A 273 -26.37 14.49 -3.68
CA ALA A 273 -25.93 13.11 -3.51
C ALA A 273 -27.02 12.16 -3.01
N ALA A 274 -26.86 10.89 -3.34
CA ALA A 274 -27.67 9.78 -2.87
C ALA A 274 -26.82 8.69 -2.22
N ILE A 275 -27.44 7.92 -1.33
CA ILE A 275 -26.91 6.65 -0.85
C ILE A 275 -27.68 5.56 -1.56
N LEU A 276 -26.97 4.70 -2.28
CA LEU A 276 -27.52 3.56 -3.00
C LEU A 276 -27.29 2.30 -2.17
N ASP A 277 -28.33 1.49 -2.01
CA ASP A 277 -28.24 0.15 -1.44
C ASP A 277 -28.24 -0.87 -2.56
N VAL A 278 -27.24 -1.74 -2.60
CA VAL A 278 -27.12 -2.80 -3.61
C VAL A 278 -27.39 -4.13 -2.93
N ASP A 279 -28.43 -4.84 -3.38
CA ASP A 279 -28.72 -6.19 -2.89
C ASP A 279 -27.70 -7.18 -3.48
N PRO A 280 -26.89 -7.84 -2.65
CA PRO A 280 -25.84 -8.76 -3.14
C PRO A 280 -26.40 -10.01 -3.83
N ASN A 281 -27.69 -10.34 -3.66
CA ASN A 281 -28.29 -11.53 -4.27
C ASN A 281 -28.91 -11.22 -5.63
N SER A 282 -29.68 -10.14 -5.72
CA SER A 282 -30.36 -9.73 -6.97
C SER A 282 -29.51 -8.82 -7.85
N CYS A 283 -28.44 -8.24 -7.29
CA CYS A 283 -27.63 -7.18 -7.91
C CYS A 283 -28.42 -5.90 -8.22
N GLU A 284 -29.66 -5.77 -7.70
CA GLU A 284 -30.47 -4.57 -7.88
C GLU A 284 -30.03 -3.46 -6.92
N ALA A 285 -30.02 -2.23 -7.42
CA ALA A 285 -29.72 -1.05 -6.63
C ALA A 285 -30.96 -0.20 -6.37
N THR A 286 -31.12 0.27 -5.15
CA THR A 286 -32.22 1.13 -4.71
C THR A 286 -31.70 2.37 -3.99
N THR A 287 -32.51 3.43 -3.92
CA THR A 287 -32.14 4.65 -3.21
C THR A 287 -32.46 4.50 -1.72
N ALA A 288 -31.44 4.50 -0.86
CA ALA A 288 -31.60 4.48 0.58
C ALA A 288 -31.80 5.87 1.17
N ALA A 289 -31.09 6.88 0.65
CA ALA A 289 -31.21 8.26 1.09
C ALA A 289 -30.82 9.24 -0.02
N LYS A 290 -31.22 10.50 0.14
CA LYS A 290 -30.86 11.61 -0.75
C LYS A 290 -30.68 12.89 0.04
N GLY A 291 -29.67 13.66 -0.32
CA GLY A 291 -29.45 14.99 0.20
C GLY A 291 -29.18 15.99 -0.92
N ALA A 292 -29.86 17.12 -0.86
CA ALA A 292 -29.67 18.19 -1.81
C ALA A 292 -28.54 19.12 -1.36
N VAL A 293 -27.74 19.59 -2.31
CA VAL A 293 -26.70 20.60 -2.07
C VAL A 293 -27.19 21.93 -2.62
N GLU A 294 -27.54 22.87 -1.73
CA GLU A 294 -28.12 24.15 -2.12
C GLU A 294 -27.15 24.97 -2.97
N GLY A 295 -27.65 25.54 -4.07
CA GLY A 295 -26.86 26.40 -4.95
C GLY A 295 -25.76 25.67 -5.75
N GLN A 296 -25.79 24.34 -5.82
CA GLN A 296 -24.91 23.60 -6.73
C GLN A 296 -25.09 24.06 -8.19
N THR A 297 -24.04 23.89 -8.97
CA THR A 297 -24.05 23.99 -10.44
C THR A 297 -23.99 22.58 -11.03
N ALA A 298 -23.08 21.74 -10.54
CA ALA A 298 -22.99 20.31 -10.83
C ALA A 298 -22.10 19.62 -9.78
N THR A 299 -22.69 19.07 -8.72
CA THR A 299 -21.94 18.28 -7.72
C THR A 299 -21.56 16.93 -8.32
N CYS A 300 -20.26 16.66 -8.44
CA CYS A 300 -19.74 15.59 -9.27
C CYS A 300 -18.78 14.65 -8.54
N TRP A 301 -17.70 15.13 -7.93
CA TRP A 301 -16.70 14.23 -7.32
C TRP A 301 -16.96 13.98 -5.85
N VAL A 302 -16.50 12.84 -5.35
CA VAL A 302 -16.61 12.44 -3.95
C VAL A 302 -15.33 11.79 -3.43
N ALA A 303 -15.00 12.09 -2.17
CA ALA A 303 -14.10 11.27 -1.37
C ALA A 303 -14.64 11.09 0.05
N ILE A 304 -14.55 9.88 0.58
CA ILE A 304 -14.90 9.56 1.97
C ILE A 304 -13.66 9.73 2.85
N SER A 305 -13.80 10.55 3.89
CA SER A 305 -12.73 10.83 4.85
C SER A 305 -12.80 9.87 6.03
N PRO A 306 -11.72 9.10 6.30
CA PRO A 306 -11.68 8.22 7.47
C PRO A 306 -11.61 9.00 8.80
N ALA A 307 -11.10 10.24 8.80
CA ALA A 307 -10.98 11.05 10.01
C ALA A 307 -12.33 11.59 10.48
N THR A 308 -13.19 11.99 9.55
CA THR A 308 -14.50 12.59 9.86
C THR A 308 -15.65 11.60 9.73
N LYS A 309 -15.43 10.46 9.04
CA LYS A 309 -16.46 9.47 8.69
C LYS A 309 -17.62 10.09 7.91
N SER A 310 -17.29 11.02 7.03
CA SER A 310 -18.22 11.75 6.17
C SER A 310 -17.73 11.72 4.72
N ALA A 311 -18.65 11.96 3.78
CA ALA A 311 -18.32 12.20 2.39
C ALA A 311 -18.00 13.68 2.18
N PHE A 312 -16.97 13.98 1.40
CA PHE A 312 -16.74 15.30 0.86
C PHE A 312 -17.04 15.29 -0.63
N VAL A 313 -17.74 16.30 -1.10
CA VAL A 313 -18.13 16.44 -2.51
C VAL A 313 -17.75 17.81 -3.07
N THR A 314 -17.46 17.85 -4.37
CA THR A 314 -17.11 19.08 -5.08
C THR A 314 -17.93 19.30 -6.33
N ASP A 315 -17.87 20.54 -6.80
CA ASP A 315 -18.60 21.04 -7.95
C ASP A 315 -17.63 21.72 -8.91
N VAL A 316 -17.76 21.39 -10.20
CA VAL A 316 -16.90 21.94 -11.24
C VAL A 316 -17.03 23.45 -11.41
N GLY A 317 -18.21 24.00 -11.10
CA GLY A 317 -18.55 25.41 -11.28
C GLY A 317 -18.57 26.23 -9.98
N ARG A 318 -18.30 25.60 -8.82
CA ARG A 318 -18.25 26.27 -7.52
C ARG A 318 -16.97 25.91 -6.78
N ASN A 319 -16.22 26.92 -6.38
CA ASN A 319 -15.00 26.74 -5.59
C ASN A 319 -15.31 26.61 -4.09
N ARG A 320 -15.93 25.49 -3.73
CA ARG A 320 -16.22 25.09 -2.34
C ARG A 320 -16.12 23.58 -2.20
N VAL A 321 -15.91 23.12 -0.97
CA VAL A 321 -16.03 21.72 -0.59
C VAL A 321 -17.23 21.57 0.34
N VAL A 322 -18.08 20.58 0.07
CA VAL A 322 -19.27 20.30 0.89
C VAL A 322 -19.07 18.96 1.59
N GLU A 323 -19.24 18.93 2.90
CA GLU A 323 -19.23 17.72 3.71
C GLU A 323 -20.66 17.20 3.90
N MET A 324 -20.87 15.91 3.69
CA MET A 324 -22.16 15.24 3.75
C MET A 324 -22.10 13.98 4.60
N SER A 325 -23.21 13.70 5.27
CA SER A 325 -23.41 12.52 6.11
C SER A 325 -23.41 11.23 5.28
N LEU A 326 -22.77 10.17 5.79
CA LEU A 326 -22.83 8.84 5.19
C LEU A 326 -24.09 8.05 5.60
N ASP A 327 -24.89 8.59 6.51
CA ASP A 327 -26.10 7.91 7.01
C ASP A 327 -27.33 8.29 6.18
N ASP A 328 -27.46 9.57 5.83
CA ASP A 328 -28.66 10.13 5.19
C ASP A 328 -28.37 11.11 4.04
N ALA A 329 -27.10 11.27 3.65
CA ALA A 329 -26.63 12.24 2.66
C ALA A 329 -26.94 13.72 3.00
N SER A 330 -27.33 14.06 4.23
CA SER A 330 -27.55 15.46 4.60
C SER A 330 -26.24 16.26 4.56
N VAL A 331 -26.33 17.56 4.22
CA VAL A 331 -25.18 18.48 4.27
C VAL A 331 -24.83 18.75 5.74
N VAL A 332 -23.57 18.49 6.09
CA VAL A 332 -23.01 18.71 7.43
C VAL A 332 -22.33 20.08 7.51
N SER A 333 -21.49 20.40 6.52
CA SER A 333 -20.77 21.66 6.48
C SER A 333 -20.42 22.05 5.05
N GLU A 334 -20.16 23.34 4.85
CA GLU A 334 -19.62 23.87 3.59
C GLU A 334 -18.41 24.75 3.89
N LEU A 335 -17.36 24.58 3.11
CA LEU A 335 -16.16 25.42 3.14
C LEU A 335 -16.02 26.14 1.81
N ASP A 336 -16.23 27.46 1.84
CA ASP A 336 -15.89 28.33 0.71
C ASP A 336 -14.37 28.44 0.53
N LEU A 337 -13.91 28.23 -0.70
CA LEU A 337 -12.51 28.26 -1.09
C LEU A 337 -12.22 29.36 -2.10
N SER A 338 -13.20 30.24 -2.38
CA SER A 338 -13.09 31.35 -3.33
C SER A 338 -11.84 32.23 -3.14
N CYS A 339 -11.31 32.31 -1.92
CA CYS A 339 -10.10 33.06 -1.58
C CYS A 339 -8.82 32.57 -2.29
N ASN A 340 -8.76 31.32 -2.78
CA ASN A 340 -7.61 30.80 -3.52
C ASN A 340 -7.67 31.14 -5.04
N GLY A 341 -8.80 31.65 -5.54
CA GLY A 341 -8.97 32.04 -6.94
C GLY A 341 -9.20 30.91 -7.94
N ASP A 342 -9.38 29.67 -7.48
CA ASP A 342 -9.70 28.53 -8.37
C ASP A 342 -11.11 28.68 -8.98
N PRO A 343 -11.32 28.28 -10.24
CA PRO A 343 -12.63 28.38 -10.91
C PRO A 343 -13.67 27.38 -10.38
N GLY A 344 -13.22 26.31 -9.72
CA GLY A 344 -14.01 25.17 -9.27
C GLY A 344 -13.10 23.97 -9.01
N LEU A 345 -13.67 22.90 -8.46
CA LEU A 345 -12.90 21.76 -7.96
C LEU A 345 -13.37 20.46 -8.59
N ILE A 346 -12.42 19.68 -9.09
CA ILE A 346 -12.62 18.34 -9.61
C ILE A 346 -11.74 17.37 -8.83
N ASP A 347 -12.17 16.11 -8.71
CA ASP A 347 -11.48 15.05 -8.00
C ASP A 347 -11.11 15.34 -6.53
N LEU A 348 -11.30 14.32 -5.70
CA LEU A 348 -11.02 14.38 -4.29
C LEU A 348 -10.24 13.14 -3.86
N ALA A 349 -9.36 13.31 -2.89
CA ALA A 349 -8.72 12.20 -2.19
C ALA A 349 -8.62 12.55 -0.70
N ALA A 350 -8.97 11.60 0.16
CA ALA A 350 -8.84 11.75 1.61
C ALA A 350 -7.76 10.81 2.15
N SER A 351 -6.91 11.31 3.05
CA SER A 351 -5.87 10.50 3.69
C SER A 351 -5.53 11.00 5.08
N GLY A 352 -5.67 10.11 6.07
CA GLY A 352 -5.49 10.49 7.47
C GLY A 352 -6.39 11.66 7.81
N ASN A 353 -5.79 12.76 8.28
CA ASN A 353 -6.46 13.99 8.69
C ASN A 353 -6.65 15.01 7.56
N PHE A 354 -6.38 14.65 6.30
CA PHE A 354 -6.33 15.61 5.21
C PHE A 354 -7.24 15.22 4.05
N LEU A 355 -7.80 16.24 3.41
CA LEU A 355 -8.47 16.15 2.12
C LEU A 355 -7.64 16.92 1.09
N TYR A 356 -7.54 16.36 -0.10
CA TYR A 356 -6.90 16.97 -1.26
C TYR A 356 -7.99 17.21 -2.30
N ALA A 357 -8.10 18.43 -2.80
CA ALA A 357 -9.05 18.82 -3.84
C ALA A 357 -8.31 19.42 -5.02
N LEU A 358 -8.49 18.84 -6.21
CA LEU A 358 -7.81 19.29 -7.43
C LEU A 358 -8.65 20.39 -8.08
N SER A 359 -7.99 21.45 -8.56
CA SER A 359 -8.53 22.33 -9.57
C SER A 359 -7.65 22.20 -10.79
N PRO A 360 -8.18 21.86 -11.97
CA PRO A 360 -7.38 21.82 -13.19
C PRO A 360 -7.08 23.25 -13.68
N GLY A 361 -7.79 24.27 -13.18
CA GLY A 361 -7.72 25.61 -13.73
C GLY A 361 -8.44 25.72 -15.07
N ASN A 362 -8.20 26.81 -15.80
CA ASN A 362 -8.99 27.16 -16.99
C ASN A 362 -8.15 27.83 -18.10
N GLY A 363 -6.84 27.60 -18.10
CA GLY A 363 -5.88 28.23 -19.01
C GLY A 363 -5.42 29.63 -18.59
N THR A 364 -6.19 30.35 -17.76
CA THR A 364 -5.75 31.59 -17.09
C THR A 364 -5.32 31.34 -15.64
N THR A 365 -6.12 30.57 -14.90
CA THR A 365 -5.73 30.01 -13.60
C THR A 365 -5.03 28.68 -13.86
N LYS A 366 -3.88 28.48 -13.20
CA LYS A 366 -3.10 27.25 -13.29
C LYS A 366 -3.81 26.12 -12.55
N ALA A 367 -3.52 24.88 -12.94
CA ALA A 367 -3.90 23.72 -12.13
C ALA A 367 -3.26 23.80 -10.74
N ALA A 368 -4.01 23.42 -9.71
CA ALA A 368 -3.59 23.46 -8.31
C ALA A 368 -4.26 22.35 -7.50
N VAL A 369 -3.67 21.97 -6.37
CA VAL A 369 -4.30 21.12 -5.36
C VAL A 369 -4.45 21.92 -4.07
N THR A 370 -5.67 22.03 -3.59
CA THR A 370 -5.98 22.59 -2.27
C THR A 370 -5.91 21.48 -1.22
N VAL A 371 -5.12 21.70 -0.17
CA VAL A 371 -5.02 20.80 0.98
C VAL A 371 -5.87 21.34 2.12
N LEU A 372 -6.79 20.51 2.59
CA LEU A 372 -7.64 20.82 3.74
C LEU A 372 -7.25 19.94 4.93
N ASP A 373 -7.17 20.55 6.10
CA ASP A 373 -7.05 19.86 7.39
C ASP A 373 -8.46 19.62 7.95
N VAL A 374 -8.79 18.34 8.17
CA VAL A 374 -10.05 17.85 8.75
C VAL A 374 -9.84 17.16 10.10
N SER A 375 -8.69 17.37 10.75
CA SER A 375 -8.35 16.75 12.05
C SER A 375 -9.23 17.18 13.22
N GLY A 376 -9.96 18.29 13.08
CA GLY A 376 -10.90 18.76 14.11
C GLY A 376 -12.22 17.97 14.14
N GLY A 377 -12.39 16.99 13.25
CA GLY A 377 -13.60 16.18 13.14
C GLY A 377 -14.58 16.73 12.12
N SER A 378 -15.80 16.19 12.14
CA SER A 378 -16.84 16.59 11.20
C SER A 378 -17.17 18.08 11.35
N GLY A 379 -17.30 18.80 10.24
CA GLY A 379 -17.52 20.25 10.19
C GLY A 379 -16.28 21.12 10.41
N SER A 380 -15.09 20.53 10.56
CA SER A 380 -13.88 21.29 10.93
C SER A 380 -12.95 21.64 9.75
N ALA A 381 -13.37 21.36 8.52
CA ALA A 381 -12.50 21.49 7.34
C ALA A 381 -11.96 22.92 7.22
N LYS A 382 -10.64 23.06 7.02
CA LYS A 382 -9.99 24.35 6.77
C LYS A 382 -8.85 24.19 5.77
N MET A 383 -8.68 25.18 4.90
CA MET A 383 -7.54 25.19 3.98
C MET A 383 -6.23 25.41 4.73
N VAL A 384 -5.23 24.57 4.47
CA VAL A 384 -3.88 24.69 5.02
C VAL A 384 -2.82 24.90 3.94
N GLN A 385 -3.14 24.63 2.67
CA GLN A 385 -2.27 24.91 1.54
C GLN A 385 -3.07 25.03 0.24
N HIS A 386 -2.60 25.88 -0.67
CA HIS A 386 -2.95 25.86 -2.09
C HIS A 386 -1.65 25.65 -2.88
N PHE A 387 -1.57 24.54 -3.61
CA PHE A 387 -0.34 24.09 -4.25
C PHE A 387 -0.47 24.05 -5.77
N GLU A 388 0.13 25.02 -6.46
CA GLU A 388 0.13 25.07 -7.94
C GLU A 388 0.92 23.91 -8.56
N LEU A 389 0.36 23.32 -9.63
CA LEU A 389 0.96 22.24 -10.41
C LEU A 389 1.80 22.75 -11.60
N ALA A 390 2.23 24.01 -11.54
CA ALA A 390 2.93 24.67 -12.63
C ALA A 390 4.15 23.88 -13.13
N GLY A 391 4.18 23.61 -14.44
CA GLY A 391 5.24 22.83 -15.09
C GLY A 391 5.21 21.32 -14.80
N MET A 392 4.16 20.83 -14.14
CA MET A 392 3.95 19.39 -13.85
C MET A 392 2.64 18.88 -14.46
N ALA A 393 1.58 19.69 -14.48
CA ALA A 393 0.32 19.38 -15.15
C ALA A 393 -0.38 20.67 -15.64
N SER A 394 -1.25 20.58 -16.64
CA SER A 394 -2.03 21.69 -17.17
C SER A 394 -3.53 21.58 -16.83
N ASN A 395 -4.37 22.30 -17.57
CA ASN A 395 -5.83 22.36 -17.38
C ASN A 395 -6.61 21.14 -17.85
N THR A 396 -5.91 20.06 -18.18
CA THR A 396 -6.50 18.73 -18.41
C THR A 396 -6.28 17.78 -17.24
N ALA A 397 -5.51 18.18 -16.22
CA ALA A 397 -5.18 17.33 -15.08
C ALA A 397 -6.44 16.83 -14.37
N MET A 398 -6.51 15.53 -14.08
CA MET A 398 -7.67 14.93 -13.44
C MET A 398 -7.38 13.54 -12.89
N GLY A 399 -8.35 12.94 -12.22
CA GLY A 399 -8.19 11.73 -11.44
C GLY A 399 -7.24 11.98 -10.26
N MET A 400 -7.68 11.66 -9.05
CA MET A 400 -6.78 11.75 -7.90
C MET A 400 -6.94 10.54 -6.99
N LYS A 401 -5.80 9.94 -6.62
CA LYS A 401 -5.74 8.89 -5.60
C LYS A 401 -4.57 9.14 -4.66
N VAL A 402 -4.68 8.56 -3.47
CA VAL A 402 -3.65 8.60 -2.43
C VAL A 402 -3.32 7.19 -1.99
N ILE A 403 -2.04 6.89 -1.82
CA ILE A 403 -1.61 5.63 -1.22
C ILE A 403 -1.62 5.77 0.31
N LEU A 404 -2.48 4.99 0.97
CA LEU A 404 -2.59 5.00 2.44
C LEU A 404 -1.38 4.31 3.08
N ARG A 405 -0.92 4.83 4.22
CA ARG A 405 -0.03 4.07 5.10
C ARG A 405 -0.84 2.98 5.80
N LYS A 406 -0.41 1.72 5.71
CA LYS A 406 -1.02 0.64 6.50
C LYS A 406 -0.76 0.86 7.99
N VAL A 407 -1.84 0.96 8.77
CA VAL A 407 -1.81 0.77 10.21
C VAL A 407 -1.57 -0.72 10.48
N VAL A 408 -0.33 -1.09 10.77
CA VAL A 408 -0.11 -2.26 11.64
C VAL A 408 -0.59 -1.80 13.00
N LEU A 409 -1.76 -2.28 13.41
CA LEU A 409 -2.49 -1.82 14.59
C LEU A 409 -1.73 -2.22 15.86
N GLY A 410 -0.70 -1.45 16.21
CA GLY A 410 0.21 -1.71 17.33
C GLY A 410 -0.45 -1.76 18.71
N LEU A 411 -1.75 -1.43 18.82
CA LEU A 411 -2.50 -1.51 20.08
C LEU A 411 -3.20 -2.86 20.31
N ILE A 412 -3.63 -3.58 19.26
CA ILE A 412 -4.17 -4.95 19.41
C ILE A 412 -3.02 -5.96 19.62
N LEU A 413 -1.82 -5.61 19.16
CA LEU A 413 -0.61 -6.44 19.29
C LEU A 413 -0.06 -6.59 20.72
N ARG A 414 -0.50 -5.80 21.71
CA ARG A 414 -0.06 -6.00 23.11
C ARG A 414 -0.83 -7.09 23.85
N LEU A 415 -2.02 -7.47 23.39
CA LEU A 415 -2.91 -8.35 24.16
C LEU A 415 -3.00 -9.80 23.63
N HIS A 416 -2.57 -10.08 22.39
CA HIS A 416 -2.74 -11.41 21.76
C HIS A 416 -1.49 -11.94 21.01
N TYR A 417 -0.29 -11.43 21.31
CA TYR A 417 0.91 -11.71 20.51
C TYR A 417 1.43 -13.16 20.60
N ARG A 418 1.27 -13.82 21.75
CA ARG A 418 1.69 -15.23 21.92
C ARG A 418 0.93 -16.17 20.99
N THR A 419 -0.34 -15.89 20.74
CA THR A 419 -1.19 -16.63 19.80
C THR A 419 -0.88 -16.23 18.37
N PHE A 420 -0.70 -14.95 18.06
CA PHE A 420 -0.49 -14.51 16.66
C PHE A 420 0.87 -14.91 16.08
N VAL A 421 1.96 -14.89 16.86
CA VAL A 421 3.29 -15.33 16.38
C VAL A 421 3.36 -16.85 16.26
N THR A 422 2.72 -17.58 17.17
CA THR A 422 2.56 -19.04 17.00
C THR A 422 1.68 -19.33 15.80
N THR A 423 0.51 -18.70 15.64
CA THR A 423 -0.33 -18.90 14.46
C THR A 423 0.37 -18.48 13.17
N LEU A 424 1.18 -17.42 13.11
CA LEU A 424 1.84 -17.01 11.85
C LEU A 424 3.12 -17.81 11.54
N ALA A 425 3.96 -18.13 12.54
CA ALA A 425 5.10 -19.04 12.35
C ALA A 425 4.62 -20.44 11.93
N TRP A 426 3.49 -20.87 12.49
CA TRP A 426 2.84 -22.13 12.11
C TRP A 426 2.08 -22.00 10.78
N SER A 427 1.34 -20.91 10.50
CA SER A 427 0.69 -20.71 9.19
C SER A 427 1.70 -20.62 8.06
N VAL A 428 2.90 -20.07 8.28
CA VAL A 428 4.00 -20.06 7.31
C VAL A 428 4.59 -21.46 7.10
N CYS A 429 4.63 -22.33 8.12
CA CYS A 429 4.87 -23.78 7.97
C CYS A 429 3.72 -24.51 7.24
N PHE A 430 2.48 -24.03 7.41
CA PHE A 430 1.23 -24.65 6.92
C PHE A 430 0.68 -24.04 5.61
N VAL A 431 1.35 -23.07 4.96
CA VAL A 431 0.92 -22.50 3.65
C VAL A 431 1.00 -23.54 2.52
N PHE A 432 1.53 -24.73 2.77
CA PHE A 432 1.21 -25.90 1.95
C PHE A 432 -0.13 -26.49 2.40
N TRP A 433 -1.27 -25.96 1.92
CA TRP A 433 -2.48 -26.73 1.55
C TRP A 433 -3.69 -25.82 1.25
N ASP A 434 -4.01 -25.68 -0.05
CA ASP A 434 -5.26 -26.20 -0.63
C ASP A 434 -5.08 -26.24 -2.16
N PHE A 435 -4.61 -27.39 -2.70
CA PHE A 435 -4.44 -27.59 -4.15
C PHE A 435 -5.50 -28.56 -4.65
N THR A 436 -6.72 -28.08 -4.82
CA THR A 436 -7.85 -28.87 -5.34
C THR A 436 -8.12 -28.64 -6.84
N SER A 437 -7.28 -27.88 -7.56
CA SER A 437 -7.43 -27.67 -9.02
C SER A 437 -6.30 -28.32 -9.85
N PRO A 438 -6.60 -29.30 -10.73
CA PRO A 438 -5.59 -30.16 -11.35
C PRO A 438 -4.95 -29.65 -12.66
N LEU A 439 -4.91 -28.35 -12.97
CA LEU A 439 -4.56 -27.91 -14.34
C LEU A 439 -3.61 -26.71 -14.51
N SER A 440 -2.79 -26.37 -13.52
CA SER A 440 -1.81 -25.29 -13.69
C SER A 440 -0.47 -25.59 -13.05
N THR A 441 0.60 -25.43 -13.83
CA THR A 441 1.97 -25.31 -13.34
C THR A 441 2.04 -24.08 -12.42
N PHE A 442 2.10 -24.31 -11.11
CA PHE A 442 2.17 -23.23 -10.14
C PHE A 442 3.60 -22.71 -10.04
N HIS A 443 3.78 -21.43 -10.37
CA HIS A 443 4.99 -20.68 -10.02
C HIS A 443 4.74 -20.03 -8.65
N LEU A 444 5.35 -20.58 -7.59
CA LEU A 444 5.38 -19.93 -6.29
C LEU A 444 6.62 -19.02 -6.23
N PRO A 445 6.48 -17.68 -6.26
CA PRO A 445 7.59 -16.79 -5.96
C PRO A 445 7.72 -16.71 -4.45
N LEU A 446 8.44 -17.67 -3.85
CA LEU A 446 8.83 -17.70 -2.43
C LEU A 446 9.86 -16.61 -2.07
N THR A 447 9.84 -15.48 -2.78
CA THR A 447 10.81 -14.38 -2.62
C THR A 447 10.69 -13.61 -1.30
N SER A 448 9.72 -13.97 -0.44
CA SER A 448 9.48 -13.36 0.88
C SER A 448 9.49 -14.38 2.02
N LEU A 449 9.82 -15.64 1.75
CA LEU A 449 9.98 -16.68 2.76
C LEU A 449 11.38 -17.30 2.67
N LEU A 450 12.18 -17.02 3.71
CA LEU A 450 12.90 -18.04 4.47
C LEU A 450 13.88 -18.97 3.74
N MET A 451 14.70 -18.50 2.80
CA MET A 451 15.69 -19.41 2.20
C MET A 451 17.08 -18.80 2.17
N ALA A 452 17.99 -19.44 2.92
CA ALA A 452 19.43 -19.34 2.71
C ALA A 452 19.82 -20.30 1.56
N HIS A 453 20.80 -19.90 0.76
CA HIS A 453 21.18 -20.56 -0.48
C HIS A 453 22.48 -21.37 -0.31
N ASN A 454 22.57 -22.52 -0.97
CA ASN A 454 23.81 -23.23 -1.33
C ASN A 454 23.65 -23.71 -2.80
N PRO A 455 24.69 -23.69 -3.65
CA PRO A 455 24.62 -24.20 -5.03
C PRO A 455 24.11 -25.64 -5.18
N ASP A 456 24.13 -26.46 -4.12
CA ASP A 456 23.74 -27.87 -4.17
C ASP A 456 22.38 -28.19 -3.47
N CYS A 457 21.77 -27.24 -2.76
CA CYS A 457 20.50 -27.45 -2.03
C CYS A 457 19.67 -26.16 -1.76
N ILE A 458 18.38 -26.32 -1.44
CA ILE A 458 17.45 -25.23 -1.05
C ILE A 458 16.99 -25.47 0.39
N ASN A 459 17.23 -24.51 1.30
CA ASN A 459 16.88 -24.61 2.72
C ASN A 459 15.68 -23.73 3.10
N CYS A 460 14.75 -24.24 3.92
CA CYS A 460 13.69 -23.44 4.54
C CYS A 460 14.08 -23.03 5.97
N THR A 461 14.38 -21.76 6.22
CA THR A 461 14.86 -21.22 7.50
C THR A 461 13.77 -21.09 8.59
N VAL A 462 12.63 -21.79 8.48
CA VAL A 462 11.63 -21.91 9.56
C VAL A 462 11.37 -23.36 9.95
N CYS A 463 11.56 -24.33 9.05
CA CYS A 463 11.32 -25.73 9.36
C CYS A 463 12.56 -26.63 9.24
N GLY A 464 13.72 -26.09 8.86
CA GLY A 464 14.99 -26.84 8.81
C GLY A 464 15.04 -27.93 7.73
N VAL A 465 14.12 -27.92 6.75
CA VAL A 465 14.05 -28.97 5.71
C VAL A 465 15.15 -28.74 4.67
N VAL A 466 16.04 -29.74 4.53
CA VAL A 466 17.09 -29.84 3.51
C VAL A 466 16.55 -30.59 2.29
N LEU A 467 16.70 -29.99 1.10
CA LEU A 467 16.36 -30.63 -0.18
C LEU A 467 17.67 -30.80 -0.98
N GLY A 468 18.27 -31.99 -0.88
CA GLY A 468 19.55 -32.31 -1.52
C GLY A 468 19.43 -32.61 -3.02
N GLY A 469 20.40 -32.13 -3.81
CA GLY A 469 20.58 -32.49 -5.22
C GLY A 469 21.25 -33.85 -5.41
N ALA A 470 20.77 -34.65 -6.36
CA ALA A 470 21.56 -35.74 -6.93
C ALA A 470 22.49 -35.18 -8.02
N GLU A 471 23.72 -35.71 -8.12
CA GLU A 471 24.83 -35.20 -8.95
C GLU A 471 24.56 -35.12 -10.47
N ASP A 472 23.41 -35.60 -10.94
CA ASP A 472 22.99 -35.44 -12.32
C ASP A 472 21.97 -34.29 -12.43
N TRP A 473 22.36 -33.28 -13.20
CA TRP A 473 21.72 -31.98 -13.47
C TRP A 473 20.32 -32.03 -14.13
N LYS A 474 19.58 -33.13 -13.91
CA LYS A 474 18.17 -33.32 -14.24
C LYS A 474 17.47 -34.10 -13.12
N ALA A 475 16.60 -33.41 -12.38
CA ALA A 475 15.53 -33.93 -11.50
C ALA A 475 15.99 -34.35 -10.07
N ASP A 476 15.28 -34.17 -8.94
CA ASP A 476 13.88 -33.88 -8.62
C ASP A 476 13.75 -33.43 -7.14
N VAL A 477 12.89 -32.46 -6.82
CA VAL A 477 12.41 -32.21 -5.45
C VAL A 477 11.03 -32.84 -5.29
N VAL A 478 10.73 -33.51 -4.17
CA VAL A 478 9.43 -34.15 -3.91
C VAL A 478 8.61 -33.34 -2.89
N ALA A 479 7.46 -32.80 -3.31
CA ALA A 479 6.49 -32.15 -2.40
C ALA A 479 5.42 -33.16 -1.93
N LEU A 480 5.03 -33.13 -0.65
CA LEU A 480 4.09 -34.07 -0.02
C LEU A 480 2.77 -33.40 0.41
N THR A 481 1.63 -34.07 0.27
CA THR A 481 0.32 -33.70 0.89
C THR A 481 -0.23 -34.86 1.73
N GLY A 482 -1.06 -34.63 2.75
CA GLY A 482 -1.47 -35.63 3.78
C GLY A 482 -2.79 -35.26 4.50
N PRO A 483 -3.22 -35.99 5.56
CA PRO A 483 -4.47 -35.68 6.29
C PRO A 483 -4.36 -34.51 7.30
N HIS A 484 -5.44 -33.75 7.44
CA HIS A 484 -5.59 -32.54 8.26
C HIS A 484 -5.97 -32.85 9.73
N TRP A 485 -5.34 -32.16 10.69
CA TRP A 485 -5.69 -32.20 12.13
C TRP A 485 -6.08 -30.80 12.63
N PRO A 486 -7.29 -30.59 13.19
CA PRO A 486 -7.75 -29.27 13.61
C PRO A 486 -7.03 -28.69 14.85
N ASP A 487 -6.33 -29.53 15.62
CA ASP A 487 -5.60 -29.15 16.84
C ASP A 487 -4.41 -30.10 17.07
N LEU A 488 -3.25 -29.56 17.45
CA LEU A 488 -2.01 -30.32 17.71
C LEU A 488 -2.10 -31.23 18.93
N SER A 489 -2.97 -30.91 19.89
CA SER A 489 -3.21 -31.78 21.05
C SER A 489 -3.82 -33.14 20.68
N GLN A 490 -4.30 -33.29 19.44
CA GLN A 490 -4.89 -34.50 18.88
C GLN A 490 -4.02 -35.18 17.82
N SER A 491 -2.83 -34.64 17.52
CA SER A 491 -1.90 -35.24 16.55
C SER A 491 -1.09 -36.40 17.18
N PRO A 492 -0.98 -37.58 16.54
CA PRO A 492 -0.18 -38.67 17.08
C PRO A 492 1.32 -38.39 16.99
N SER A 493 2.09 -38.81 18.01
CA SER A 493 3.55 -38.69 18.03
C SER A 493 4.25 -39.48 16.92
N HIS A 494 3.60 -40.52 16.39
CA HIS A 494 3.98 -41.20 15.15
C HIS A 494 2.72 -41.64 14.41
N LEU A 495 2.69 -41.43 13.08
CA LEU A 495 1.53 -41.75 12.25
C LEU A 495 1.96 -42.64 11.07
N ARG A 496 1.36 -43.84 10.96
CA ARG A 496 1.39 -44.62 9.72
C ARG A 496 0.22 -44.16 8.85
N VAL A 497 0.52 -43.34 7.85
CA VAL A 497 -0.46 -42.83 6.88
C VAL A 497 -0.52 -43.78 5.68
N ALA A 498 -1.72 -44.12 5.21
CA ALA A 498 -1.88 -45.03 4.08
C ALA A 498 -1.45 -44.34 2.77
N SER A 499 -0.88 -45.07 1.81
CA SER A 499 -0.32 -44.45 0.57
C SER A 499 -1.34 -43.71 -0.30
N ASN A 500 -2.63 -43.95 -0.10
CA ASN A 500 -3.74 -43.24 -0.76
C ASN A 500 -4.10 -41.91 -0.09
N GLU A 501 -3.58 -41.65 1.12
CA GLU A 501 -3.80 -40.42 1.88
C GLU A 501 -2.65 -39.42 1.69
N VAL A 502 -1.57 -39.80 0.98
CA VAL A 502 -0.42 -38.93 0.70
C VAL A 502 -0.20 -38.77 -0.81
N VAL A 503 -0.21 -37.53 -1.31
CA VAL A 503 0.10 -37.24 -2.73
C VAL A 503 1.49 -36.63 -2.83
N ARG A 504 2.30 -37.14 -3.79
CA ARG A 504 3.66 -36.66 -4.06
C ARG A 504 3.74 -35.99 -5.43
N TYR A 505 4.41 -34.85 -5.51
CA TYR A 505 4.64 -34.11 -6.76
C TYR A 505 6.13 -33.98 -7.07
N ALA A 506 6.50 -34.15 -8.34
CA ALA A 506 7.82 -33.77 -8.84
C ALA A 506 7.91 -32.24 -8.97
N ALA A 507 9.00 -31.65 -8.51
CA ALA A 507 9.23 -30.22 -8.56
C ALA A 507 10.67 -29.90 -9.00
N LYS A 508 10.86 -28.73 -9.60
CA LYS A 508 12.16 -28.21 -10.05
C LYS A 508 12.41 -26.81 -9.52
N ALA A 509 13.60 -26.58 -9.02
CA ALA A 509 14.10 -25.25 -8.71
C ALA A 509 14.25 -24.43 -10.00
N THR A 510 13.59 -23.27 -10.09
CA THR A 510 13.57 -22.45 -11.33
C THR A 510 14.41 -21.19 -11.27
N SER A 511 14.98 -20.84 -10.12
CA SER A 511 16.01 -19.80 -10.07
C SER A 511 16.83 -19.87 -8.79
N ASN A 512 18.03 -19.31 -8.88
CA ASN A 512 18.99 -18.90 -7.83
C ASN A 512 18.42 -17.88 -6.81
N ARG A 513 17.10 -17.82 -6.63
CA ARG A 513 16.37 -16.95 -5.70
C ARG A 513 15.19 -17.67 -5.01
N GLY A 514 15.29 -18.99 -4.81
CA GLY A 514 14.33 -19.77 -4.03
C GLY A 514 12.94 -19.83 -4.69
N SER A 515 12.85 -20.34 -5.91
CA SER A 515 11.55 -20.61 -6.57
C SER A 515 11.46 -22.06 -6.97
N LEU A 516 10.35 -22.72 -6.65
CA LEU A 516 10.04 -24.08 -7.06
C LEU A 516 8.91 -24.05 -8.10
N VAL A 517 9.03 -24.89 -9.13
CA VAL A 517 7.96 -25.22 -10.07
C VAL A 517 7.51 -26.64 -9.80
N ILE A 518 6.22 -26.81 -9.53
CA ILE A 518 5.59 -28.11 -9.35
C ILE A 518 5.09 -28.57 -10.73
N PHE A 519 5.51 -29.75 -11.17
CA PHE A 519 5.02 -30.35 -12.41
C PHE A 519 3.74 -31.14 -12.11
N ALA A 520 2.59 -30.51 -12.32
CA ALA A 520 1.28 -31.10 -12.04
C ALA A 520 1.01 -32.40 -12.85
N GLU A 521 1.67 -32.59 -13.99
CA GLU A 521 1.50 -33.74 -14.87
C GLU A 521 2.30 -34.99 -14.44
N ASP A 522 3.35 -34.82 -13.61
CA ASP A 522 4.23 -35.91 -13.13
C ASP A 522 3.82 -36.42 -11.74
N ARG A 523 2.53 -36.76 -11.58
CA ARG A 523 2.01 -37.38 -10.36
C ARG A 523 2.43 -38.85 -10.29
N LYS A 524 3.48 -39.17 -9.53
CA LYS A 524 3.85 -40.57 -9.24
C LYS A 524 3.20 -41.06 -7.95
N VAL A 525 2.34 -42.08 -8.06
CA VAL A 525 1.91 -42.90 -6.93
C VAL A 525 2.96 -44.00 -6.74
N CYS A 526 3.94 -43.78 -5.86
CA CYS A 526 4.93 -44.81 -5.53
C CYS A 526 4.34 -45.80 -4.51
N PRO A 527 4.38 -47.13 -4.75
CA PRO A 527 4.07 -48.09 -3.71
C PRO A 527 5.15 -48.03 -2.62
N GLN A 528 4.72 -48.22 -1.38
CA GLN A 528 5.61 -48.27 -0.22
C GLN A 528 6.42 -49.57 -0.26
N SER A 529 7.63 -49.57 -0.81
CA SER A 529 8.62 -50.52 -0.34
C SER A 529 9.13 -50.01 1.01
N ALA A 530 9.00 -50.82 2.05
CA ALA A 530 9.54 -50.53 3.37
C ALA A 530 11.04 -50.27 3.26
N CYS A 531 11.48 -49.06 3.61
CA CYS A 531 12.89 -48.80 3.82
C CYS A 531 13.21 -49.22 5.26
N ASP A 532 13.84 -50.38 5.43
CA ASP A 532 14.60 -50.67 6.64
C ASP A 532 15.87 -49.82 6.61
N VAL A 533 16.00 -48.94 7.61
CA VAL A 533 17.18 -48.10 7.79
C VAL A 533 18.28 -48.97 8.37
N ASN A 534 19.09 -49.60 7.53
CA ASN A 534 20.25 -50.36 7.98
C ASN A 534 21.47 -49.41 8.05
N GLU A 535 21.86 -49.03 9.27
CA GLU A 535 22.90 -48.03 9.58
C GLU A 535 24.34 -48.40 9.15
N GLN A 536 24.57 -49.51 8.42
CA GLN A 536 25.93 -50.04 8.16
C GLN A 536 26.19 -50.45 6.70
N SER A 537 25.57 -49.80 5.71
CA SER A 537 25.92 -50.04 4.30
C SER A 537 27.01 -49.08 3.81
N ASP A 538 28.11 -49.65 3.27
CA ASP A 538 29.22 -48.92 2.63
C ASP A 538 28.96 -48.59 1.14
N ASN A 539 27.76 -48.91 0.61
CA ASN A 539 27.38 -48.63 -0.77
C ASN A 539 26.52 -47.33 -0.86
N PRO A 540 26.94 -46.28 -1.60
CA PRO A 540 26.24 -44.99 -1.63
C PRO A 540 24.81 -45.05 -2.21
N LEU A 541 24.52 -46.01 -3.08
CA LEU A 541 23.21 -46.15 -3.74
C LEU A 541 22.11 -46.69 -2.83
N ASP A 542 22.47 -47.33 -1.70
CA ASP A 542 21.51 -47.83 -0.71
C ASP A 542 21.15 -46.78 0.36
N ARG A 543 21.71 -45.56 0.27
CA ARG A 543 21.52 -44.46 1.24
C ARG A 543 20.46 -43.42 0.83
N VAL A 544 19.54 -43.78 -0.07
CA VAL A 544 18.47 -42.88 -0.50
C VAL A 544 17.29 -42.97 0.49
N GLY A 545 17.32 -42.10 1.50
CA GLY A 545 16.24 -42.04 2.50
C GLY A 545 16.67 -41.66 3.91
N THR A 546 17.93 -41.30 4.13
CA THR A 546 18.33 -40.64 5.38
C THR A 546 17.81 -39.21 5.33
N ILE A 547 16.81 -38.87 6.16
CA ILE A 547 16.62 -37.49 6.61
C ILE A 547 17.88 -37.19 7.39
N TYR A 548 18.87 -36.58 6.74
CA TYR A 548 19.86 -35.86 7.50
C TYR A 548 19.09 -34.72 8.18
N GLY A 549 18.86 -34.86 9.48
CA GLY A 549 19.07 -33.72 10.37
C GLY A 549 20.57 -33.62 10.53
N ASP A 550 21.24 -33.20 9.45
CA ASP A 550 22.64 -32.86 9.50
C ASP A 550 22.79 -31.63 10.40
N HIS A 551 23.81 -31.72 11.25
CA HIS A 551 24.15 -30.81 12.33
C HIS A 551 24.56 -29.43 11.79
N TRP A 552 23.59 -28.64 11.34
CA TRP A 552 23.79 -27.24 10.99
C TRP A 552 23.31 -26.38 12.17
N ASP A 553 24.25 -25.94 13.00
CA ASP A 553 23.97 -25.11 14.17
C ASP A 553 23.85 -23.63 13.74
N GLY A 554 22.65 -23.21 13.31
CA GLY A 554 22.39 -21.84 12.84
C GLY A 554 21.36 -21.08 13.68
N TRP A 555 21.48 -19.74 13.71
CA TRP A 555 20.55 -18.90 14.50
C TRP A 555 19.08 -19.01 14.08
N TRP A 556 18.79 -19.45 12.86
CA TRP A 556 17.43 -19.65 12.34
C TRP A 556 16.73 -20.89 12.93
N ASP A 557 17.47 -21.83 13.51
CA ASP A 557 16.93 -23.02 14.18
C ASP A 557 16.65 -22.78 15.68
N GLU A 558 17.11 -21.64 16.20
CA GLU A 558 16.87 -21.25 17.59
C GLU A 558 15.48 -20.61 17.79
N ASP A 559 14.85 -20.89 18.93
CA ASP A 559 13.48 -20.44 19.25
C ASP A 559 13.36 -18.90 19.28
N PRO A 560 12.60 -18.29 18.35
CA PRO A 560 12.44 -16.84 18.29
C PRO A 560 11.41 -16.32 19.31
N VAL A 561 10.68 -17.19 20.00
CA VAL A 561 9.63 -16.85 20.96
C VAL A 561 10.13 -16.98 22.39
N ALA A 562 10.75 -18.11 22.75
CA ALA A 562 11.30 -18.34 24.08
C ALA A 562 12.84 -18.32 24.02
N ILE A 563 13.41 -17.11 24.14
CA ILE A 563 14.86 -16.92 24.18
C ILE A 563 15.31 -16.88 25.65
N PRO A 564 16.02 -17.90 26.16
CA PRO A 564 16.45 -17.94 27.55
C PRO A 564 17.33 -16.73 27.90
N ASP A 565 17.10 -16.15 29.07
CA ASP A 565 17.91 -15.07 29.66
C ASP A 565 18.12 -13.83 28.78
N LEU A 566 17.28 -13.61 27.75
CA LEU A 566 17.43 -12.52 26.78
C LEU A 566 17.66 -11.15 27.44
N SER A 567 16.86 -10.84 28.47
CA SER A 567 16.97 -9.58 29.22
C SER A 567 18.33 -9.43 29.88
N ILE A 568 18.81 -10.49 30.54
CA ILE A 568 20.11 -10.49 31.23
C ILE A 568 21.24 -10.33 30.21
N ILE A 569 21.19 -11.09 29.11
CA ILE A 569 22.21 -11.06 28.05
C ILE A 569 22.27 -9.68 27.39
N LEU A 570 21.14 -9.08 27.02
CA LEU A 570 21.11 -7.72 26.47
C LEU A 570 21.71 -6.71 27.45
N ILE A 571 21.35 -6.79 28.73
CA ILE A 571 21.87 -5.88 29.75
C ILE A 571 23.39 -6.06 29.98
N GLN A 572 23.93 -7.27 29.82
CA GLN A 572 25.37 -7.53 29.91
C GLN A 572 26.19 -6.87 28.78
N ASN A 573 25.56 -6.62 27.62
CA ASN A 573 26.20 -5.93 26.49
C ASN A 573 26.31 -4.41 26.66
N LEU A 574 25.71 -3.84 27.72
CA LEU A 574 25.84 -2.42 28.02
C LEU A 574 27.28 -2.07 28.37
N ALA A 575 27.86 -1.14 27.61
CA ALA A 575 29.12 -0.51 28.00
C ALA A 575 28.86 0.81 28.75
N PRO A 576 29.83 1.24 29.57
CA PRO A 576 29.88 2.62 30.02
C PRO A 576 29.83 3.60 28.84
N ALA A 577 29.00 4.63 28.97
CA ALA A 577 29.06 5.80 28.12
C ALA A 577 30.44 6.45 28.29
N GLY A 578 31.25 6.43 27.24
CA GLY A 578 32.61 6.96 27.28
C GLY A 578 32.65 8.49 27.40
N ASP A 579 33.87 9.03 27.46
CA ASP A 579 34.16 10.48 27.52
C ASP A 579 33.42 11.32 26.46
N ALA A 580 33.03 10.73 25.33
CA ALA A 580 32.28 11.37 24.25
C ALA A 580 30.93 11.95 24.72
N VAL A 581 30.26 11.32 25.69
CA VAL A 581 29.01 11.86 26.28
C VAL A 581 29.28 13.13 27.09
N HIS A 582 30.47 13.23 27.68
CA HIS A 582 30.91 14.36 28.51
C HIS A 582 31.64 15.45 27.72
N ARG A 583 32.18 15.15 26.53
CA ARG A 583 32.92 16.08 25.65
C ARG A 583 32.09 16.61 24.47
N LEU A 584 30.76 16.57 24.54
CA LEU A 584 29.93 17.19 23.51
C LEU A 584 30.27 18.69 23.36
N PRO A 585 30.39 19.19 22.11
CA PRO A 585 30.45 20.62 21.83
C PRO A 585 29.36 21.40 22.58
N ASN A 586 29.68 22.60 23.06
CA ASN A 586 28.78 23.41 23.91
C ASN A 586 27.39 23.62 23.31
N ASN A 587 27.29 23.78 21.98
CA ASN A 587 26.03 23.89 21.25
C ASN A 587 25.19 22.60 21.32
N LEU A 588 25.81 21.43 21.16
CA LEU A 588 25.12 20.14 21.26
C LEU A 588 24.73 19.80 22.70
N ASN A 589 25.57 20.15 23.68
CA ASN A 589 25.23 19.99 25.08
C ASN A 589 24.06 20.92 25.47
N LYS A 590 24.04 22.17 24.96
CA LYS A 590 22.89 23.06 25.09
C LYS A 590 21.65 22.43 24.49
N PHE A 591 21.72 21.89 23.27
CA PHE A 591 20.58 21.22 22.64
C PHE A 591 20.08 20.01 23.46
N ARG A 592 20.96 19.14 23.95
CA ARG A 592 20.60 18.01 24.82
C ARG A 592 19.79 18.47 26.04
N LYS A 593 20.24 19.52 26.72
CA LYS A 593 19.51 20.12 27.86
C LYS A 593 18.13 20.66 27.46
N HIS A 594 17.99 21.21 26.25
CA HIS A 594 16.67 21.62 25.76
C HIS A 594 15.76 20.41 25.55
N VAL A 595 16.27 19.32 24.94
CA VAL A 595 15.52 18.06 24.79
C VAL A 595 15.07 17.50 26.15
N GLU A 596 15.92 17.55 27.17
CA GLU A 596 15.59 17.14 28.54
C GLU A 596 14.51 18.02 29.17
N SER A 597 14.42 19.30 28.80
CA SER A 597 13.41 20.23 29.30
C SER A 597 12.06 20.16 28.58
N LEU A 598 11.96 19.40 27.47
CA LEU A 598 10.73 19.31 26.68
C LEU A 598 9.54 18.72 27.49
N PRO A 599 8.30 19.12 27.16
CA PRO A 599 7.09 18.49 27.70
C PRO A 599 7.06 16.98 27.42
N GLN A 600 6.38 16.23 28.30
CA GLN A 600 6.37 14.77 28.25
C GLN A 600 5.74 14.26 26.95
N GLU A 601 4.74 14.95 26.42
CA GLU A 601 4.05 14.66 25.17
C GLU A 601 5.02 14.71 23.98
N VAL A 602 5.88 15.74 23.93
CA VAL A 602 6.90 15.88 22.89
C VAL A 602 7.96 14.80 23.04
N LYS A 603 8.35 14.45 24.27
CA LYS A 603 9.28 13.35 24.54
C LYS A 603 8.71 11.99 24.14
N VAL A 604 7.40 11.76 24.30
CA VAL A 604 6.72 10.56 23.79
C VAL A 604 6.82 10.51 22.26
N LEU A 605 6.56 11.63 21.59
CA LEU A 605 6.63 11.72 20.13
C LEU A 605 8.06 11.48 19.60
N ILE A 606 9.08 12.07 20.24
CA ILE A 606 10.49 11.83 19.86
C ILE A 606 10.82 10.33 19.98
N ARG A 607 10.40 9.67 21.06
CA ARG A 607 10.65 8.23 21.27
C ARG A 607 9.98 7.35 20.22
N SER A 608 8.75 7.67 19.81
CA SER A 608 8.04 6.89 18.79
C SER A 608 8.74 6.96 17.43
N PHE A 609 9.31 8.11 17.06
CA PHE A 609 10.14 8.22 15.86
C PHE A 609 11.43 7.41 15.96
N LEU A 610 12.13 7.47 17.09
CA LEU A 610 13.36 6.71 17.31
C LEU A 610 13.12 5.20 17.26
N ALA A 611 11.96 4.71 17.71
CA ALA A 611 11.61 3.28 17.68
C ALA A 611 11.23 2.75 16.27
N GLN A 612 11.03 3.62 15.28
CA GLN A 612 10.52 3.25 13.95
C GLN A 612 11.46 3.58 12.79
N ALA A 613 12.42 4.50 12.98
CA ALA A 613 13.34 4.91 11.93
C ALA A 613 14.50 3.92 11.74
N PRO A 614 15.08 3.81 10.52
CA PRO A 614 16.38 3.19 10.34
C PRO A 614 17.43 4.06 11.06
N LEU A 615 18.10 3.48 12.06
CA LEU A 615 19.10 4.16 12.87
C LEU A 615 20.50 3.79 12.39
N HIS A 616 21.36 4.79 12.19
CA HIS A 616 22.79 4.55 11.97
C HIS A 616 23.42 3.97 13.24
N LEU A 617 24.48 3.16 13.10
CA LEU A 617 25.18 2.55 14.25
C LEU A 617 25.95 3.58 15.07
N GLU A 618 26.41 4.67 14.45
CA GLU A 618 27.14 5.73 15.16
C GLU A 618 26.24 6.48 16.16
N CYS A 619 26.72 6.53 17.41
CA CYS A 619 26.10 7.33 18.47
C CYS A 619 26.47 8.81 18.31
N ASN A 620 25.45 9.68 18.36
CA ASN A 620 25.68 11.13 18.35
C ASN A 620 25.48 11.76 19.74
N TYR A 621 24.91 11.00 20.69
CA TYR A 621 24.72 11.41 22.08
C TYR A 621 23.88 12.68 22.26
N ILE A 622 23.16 13.11 21.22
CA ILE A 622 22.30 14.30 21.26
C ILE A 622 21.06 14.03 22.10
N ILE A 623 20.51 12.83 21.99
CA ILE A 623 19.36 12.38 22.76
C ILE A 623 19.83 11.81 24.11
N PRO A 624 19.19 12.17 25.24
CA PRO A 624 19.60 11.69 26.56
C PRO A 624 19.53 10.16 26.66
N GLN A 625 20.52 9.59 27.35
CA GLN A 625 20.59 8.14 27.59
C GLN A 625 19.35 7.59 28.32
N SER A 626 18.73 8.39 29.18
CA SER A 626 17.46 8.05 29.84
C SER A 626 16.29 7.89 28.85
N MET A 627 16.30 8.65 27.76
CA MET A 627 15.30 8.56 26.69
C MET A 627 15.57 7.34 25.81
N TRP A 628 16.83 7.07 25.45
CA TRP A 628 17.20 5.84 24.74
C TRP A 628 16.84 4.56 25.50
N LYS A 629 17.03 4.54 26.82
CA LYS A 629 16.53 3.45 27.68
C LYS A 629 15.02 3.23 27.52
N GLN A 630 14.24 4.31 27.45
CA GLN A 630 12.80 4.22 27.22
C GLN A 630 12.46 3.75 25.80
N VAL A 631 13.27 4.10 24.79
CA VAL A 631 13.12 3.58 23.42
C VAL A 631 13.35 2.08 23.40
N LEU A 632 14.40 1.57 24.06
CA LEU A 632 14.69 0.14 24.15
C LEU A 632 13.51 -0.65 24.72
N LEU A 633 12.93 -0.17 25.83
CA LEU A 633 11.73 -0.76 26.46
C LEU A 633 10.46 -0.67 25.59
N GLN A 634 10.50 0.09 24.50
CA GLN A 634 9.39 0.27 23.55
C GLN A 634 9.64 -0.45 22.21
N VAL A 635 10.77 -1.14 22.05
CA VAL A 635 11.07 -1.92 20.85
C VAL A 635 10.04 -3.06 20.73
N PRO A 636 9.23 -3.11 19.66
CA PRO A 636 8.09 -4.04 19.60
C PRO A 636 8.44 -5.53 19.65
N PHE A 637 9.59 -5.93 19.10
CA PHE A 637 10.06 -7.32 19.11
C PHE A 637 10.83 -7.69 20.39
N LEU A 638 10.87 -6.81 21.39
CA LEU A 638 11.42 -7.05 22.73
C LEU A 638 10.29 -7.07 23.77
N TRP A 639 9.19 -7.77 23.48
CA TRP A 639 7.97 -7.76 24.30
C TRP A 639 8.16 -8.41 25.67
N ASP A 640 9.12 -9.33 25.80
CA ASP A 640 9.46 -10.11 27.01
C ASP A 640 10.68 -9.53 27.75
N LEU A 641 11.09 -8.30 27.41
CA LEU A 641 12.17 -7.61 28.09
C LEU A 641 11.75 -7.27 29.52
N ASP A 642 12.52 -7.75 30.50
CA ASP A 642 12.29 -7.50 31.91
C ASP A 642 12.63 -6.04 32.25
N ALA A 643 11.58 -5.22 32.35
CA ALA A 643 11.71 -3.80 32.66
C ALA A 643 12.35 -3.56 34.04
N GLN A 644 12.17 -4.48 35.01
CA GLN A 644 12.77 -4.36 36.34
C GLN A 644 14.27 -4.62 36.26
N ALA A 645 14.71 -5.69 35.58
CA ALA A 645 16.13 -5.96 35.37
C ALA A 645 16.85 -4.80 34.65
N VAL A 646 16.21 -4.22 33.62
CA VAL A 646 16.71 -3.02 32.91
C VAL A 646 16.80 -1.82 33.86
N HIS A 647 15.84 -1.66 34.76
CA HIS A 647 15.84 -0.59 35.77
C HIS A 647 16.95 -0.79 36.81
N ASP A 648 17.10 -2.01 37.33
CA ASP A 648 18.08 -2.35 38.36
C ASP A 648 19.50 -2.17 37.84
N LYS A 649 19.79 -2.55 36.59
CA LYS A 649 21.10 -2.24 35.97
C LYS A 649 21.37 -0.74 35.89
N ALA A 650 20.33 0.05 35.60
CA ALA A 650 20.47 1.50 35.54
C ALA A 650 20.80 2.12 36.92
N VAL A 651 20.51 1.40 38.01
CA VAL A 651 20.70 1.84 39.41
C VAL A 651 21.94 1.19 40.05
N SER A 652 22.40 0.02 39.59
CA SER A 652 23.61 -0.66 40.08
C SER A 652 24.86 0.17 39.74
N ARG A 653 25.31 1.00 40.67
CA ARG A 653 26.45 1.92 40.53
C ARG A 653 27.63 1.43 41.37
N ASP A 654 28.81 1.32 40.76
CA ASP A 654 30.09 1.20 41.48
C ASP A 654 30.85 2.54 41.57
N SER A 655 30.45 3.57 40.82
CA SER A 655 30.97 4.94 40.94
C SER A 655 29.96 6.00 40.47
N GLU A 656 29.95 7.19 41.08
CA GLU A 656 28.96 8.26 40.85
C GLU A 656 29.00 8.90 39.45
N SER A 657 29.97 8.55 38.59
CA SER A 657 30.23 9.23 37.32
C SER A 657 29.94 8.41 36.05
N GLN A 658 29.60 7.13 36.16
CA GLN A 658 29.52 6.25 34.99
C GLN A 658 28.06 6.01 34.53
N GLN A 659 27.65 6.67 33.45
CA GLN A 659 26.35 6.44 32.79
C GLN A 659 26.46 5.26 31.81
N TRP A 660 25.41 4.46 31.63
CA TRP A 660 25.38 3.39 30.61
C TRP A 660 25.03 3.94 29.21
N ASP A 661 25.62 3.37 28.16
CA ASP A 661 25.36 3.74 26.76
C ASP A 661 24.13 3.00 26.18
N TRP A 662 22.94 3.48 26.57
CA TRP A 662 21.65 3.01 26.07
C TRP A 662 21.43 3.34 24.58
N GLU A 663 22.03 4.42 24.07
CA GLU A 663 21.97 4.76 22.65
C GLU A 663 22.59 3.65 21.80
N ARG A 664 23.82 3.24 22.16
CA ARG A 664 24.56 2.23 21.42
C ARG A 664 23.79 0.91 21.33
N ILE A 665 23.36 0.37 22.47
CA ILE A 665 22.66 -0.91 22.49
C ILE A 665 21.33 -0.86 21.73
N THR A 666 20.59 0.25 21.82
CA THR A 666 19.30 0.39 21.11
C THR A 666 19.52 0.40 19.60
N ARG A 667 20.55 1.12 19.12
CA ARG A 667 20.92 1.14 17.70
C ARG A 667 21.37 -0.23 17.21
N GLN A 668 22.19 -0.95 18.00
CA GLN A 668 22.62 -2.32 17.69
C GLN A 668 21.40 -3.25 17.60
N VAL A 669 20.55 -3.32 18.63
CA VAL A 669 19.32 -4.13 18.67
C VAL A 669 18.40 -3.86 17.48
N MET A 670 18.22 -2.60 17.11
CA MET A 670 17.31 -2.21 16.03
C MET A 670 17.88 -2.44 14.62
N SER A 671 19.17 -2.74 14.51
CA SER A 671 19.83 -2.96 13.22
C SER A 671 19.19 -4.12 12.45
N PRO A 672 19.08 -4.01 11.12
CA PRO A 672 18.51 -5.06 10.29
C PRO A 672 19.40 -6.30 10.27
N ALA A 673 18.74 -7.46 10.15
CA ALA A 673 19.40 -8.72 9.83
C ALA A 673 19.67 -8.78 8.32
N GLU A 674 20.90 -8.46 7.90
CA GLU A 674 21.30 -8.34 6.49
C GLU A 674 22.13 -9.55 6.05
N ILE A 675 21.66 -10.27 5.04
CA ILE A 675 22.41 -11.37 4.40
C ILE A 675 22.83 -10.87 3.03
N SER A 676 24.14 -10.74 2.77
CA SER A 676 24.61 -10.29 1.47
C SER A 676 24.57 -11.43 0.44
N PRO A 677 24.36 -11.12 -0.86
CA PRO A 677 24.32 -12.15 -1.90
C PRO A 677 25.64 -12.91 -2.11
N SER A 678 26.77 -12.34 -1.68
CA SER A 678 28.09 -12.98 -1.76
C SER A 678 28.38 -13.88 -0.56
N GLU A 679 27.91 -13.52 0.65
CA GLU A 679 28.05 -14.34 1.86
C GLU A 679 27.12 -15.56 1.83
N ALA A 680 26.02 -15.52 1.06
CA ALA A 680 25.12 -16.66 0.84
C ALA A 680 25.68 -17.76 -0.11
N LEU A 681 26.94 -17.65 -0.53
CA LEU A 681 27.64 -18.66 -1.34
C LEU A 681 28.71 -19.41 -0.53
N GLU A 682 29.04 -18.94 0.66
CA GLU A 682 30.01 -19.55 1.56
C GLU A 682 29.22 -20.32 2.62
N ASP A 683 29.50 -21.62 2.76
CA ASP A 683 28.83 -22.59 3.62
C ASP A 683 29.23 -22.37 5.10
N ASP A 684 29.02 -21.15 5.60
CA ASP A 684 29.49 -20.69 6.90
C ASP A 684 28.30 -20.49 7.85
N GLU A 685 28.35 -21.17 9.00
CA GLU A 685 27.38 -21.10 10.11
C GLU A 685 27.18 -19.65 10.64
N GLY A 686 28.00 -18.69 10.19
CA GLY A 686 27.97 -17.26 10.49
C GLY A 686 27.30 -16.32 9.47
N ILE A 687 26.39 -16.79 8.59
CA ILE A 687 25.72 -16.00 7.52
C ILE A 687 25.33 -14.58 7.95
N TRP A 688 24.81 -14.42 9.18
CA TRP A 688 24.69 -13.11 9.82
C TRP A 688 24.71 -13.25 11.35
N SER A 689 25.47 -12.42 12.06
CA SER A 689 25.50 -12.37 13.52
C SER A 689 25.52 -10.93 14.02
N PHE A 690 24.84 -10.68 15.14
CA PHE A 690 24.93 -9.43 15.88
C PHE A 690 26.33 -9.17 16.47
N ASP A 691 27.20 -10.18 16.52
CA ASP A 691 28.62 -9.99 16.87
C ASP A 691 29.33 -9.05 15.89
N LYS A 692 28.94 -9.07 14.59
CA LYS A 692 29.43 -8.11 13.57
C LYS A 692 29.12 -6.66 13.97
N LEU A 693 28.10 -6.46 14.80
CA LEU A 693 27.67 -5.16 15.32
C LEU A 693 28.18 -4.90 16.75
N GLY A 694 28.95 -5.82 17.33
CA GLY A 694 29.41 -5.75 18.72
C GLY A 694 28.29 -5.98 19.75
N LEU A 695 27.32 -6.84 19.42
CA LEU A 695 26.22 -7.24 20.30
C LEU A 695 26.17 -8.78 20.40
N SER A 696 26.54 -9.32 21.55
CA SER A 696 26.54 -10.76 21.82
C SER A 696 25.16 -11.20 22.31
N VAL A 697 24.42 -11.93 21.49
CA VAL A 697 23.03 -12.36 21.76
C VAL A 697 22.79 -13.76 21.19
N PRO A 698 21.87 -14.56 21.77
CA PRO A 698 21.53 -15.88 21.24
C PRO A 698 20.98 -15.78 19.82
N GLY A 699 21.16 -16.83 19.01
CA GLY A 699 20.61 -16.88 17.66
C GLY A 699 19.09 -16.75 17.62
N GLY A 700 18.36 -17.19 18.65
CA GLY A 700 16.91 -16.98 18.74
C GLY A 700 16.53 -15.50 18.68
N PHE A 701 17.39 -14.59 19.15
CA PHE A 701 17.18 -13.15 19.04
C PHE A 701 17.36 -12.66 17.60
N THR A 702 18.40 -13.16 16.92
CA THR A 702 18.66 -12.96 15.49
C THR A 702 17.46 -13.43 14.66
N ASN A 703 16.91 -14.61 14.98
CA ASN A 703 15.71 -15.17 14.37
C ASN A 703 14.49 -14.26 14.58
N ARG A 704 14.23 -13.89 15.83
CA ARG A 704 13.13 -12.98 16.20
C ARG A 704 13.21 -11.64 15.47
N ARG A 705 14.39 -11.02 15.42
CA ARG A 705 14.61 -9.75 14.72
C ARG A 705 14.34 -9.89 13.23
N ARG A 706 14.75 -11.00 12.61
CA ARG A 706 14.53 -11.28 11.19
C ARG A 706 13.05 -11.46 10.88
N ILE A 707 12.32 -12.23 11.68
CA ILE A 707 10.86 -12.41 11.54
C ILE A 707 10.14 -11.05 11.60
N TRP A 708 10.49 -10.22 12.59
CA TRP A 708 9.90 -8.88 12.73
C TRP A 708 10.24 -7.96 11.55
N GLN A 709 11.42 -8.13 10.94
CA GLN A 709 11.80 -7.42 9.72
C GLN A 709 10.88 -7.78 8.55
N ILE A 710 10.66 -9.08 8.34
CA ILE A 710 9.81 -9.61 7.27
C ILE A 710 8.38 -9.06 7.44
N LEU A 711 7.84 -9.06 8.67
CA LEU A 711 6.52 -8.49 8.96
C LEU A 711 6.40 -7.00 8.59
N LYS A 712 7.47 -6.22 8.77
CA LYS A 712 7.52 -4.81 8.35
C LYS A 712 7.61 -4.64 6.83
N GLU A 713 8.14 -5.62 6.12
CA GLU A 713 8.42 -5.58 4.68
C GLU A 713 7.34 -6.27 3.82
N MET A 714 6.51 -7.14 4.42
CA MET A 714 5.50 -7.98 3.76
C MET A 714 4.21 -7.22 3.37
N TYR A 715 3.72 -7.44 2.15
CA TYR A 715 2.45 -6.92 1.64
C TYR A 715 1.37 -8.01 1.60
N PRO A 716 0.06 -7.67 1.66
CA PRO A 716 -1.02 -8.66 1.59
C PRO A 716 -0.93 -9.61 0.41
N ASN A 717 -0.43 -9.16 -0.74
CA ASN A 717 -0.31 -9.97 -1.95
C ASN A 717 1.04 -10.69 -2.06
N ASP A 718 1.89 -10.62 -1.02
CA ASP A 718 3.13 -11.42 -0.91
C ASP A 718 2.83 -12.82 -0.31
N VAL A 719 1.68 -12.97 0.35
CA VAL A 719 1.06 -14.25 0.74
C VAL A 719 -0.23 -14.34 -0.06
N GLY A 720 -0.35 -15.26 -1.01
CA GLY A 720 -1.54 -15.37 -1.85
C GLY A 720 -2.78 -15.75 -1.03
N LEU A 721 -3.45 -14.73 -0.47
CA LEU A 721 -4.78 -14.82 0.14
C LEU A 721 -5.83 -14.32 -0.84
#